data_AF-A0A0C3EWR4-F1
#
_entry.id   AF-A0A0C3EWR4-F1
#
_cell.length_a   1.000
_cell.length_b   1.000
_cell.length_c   1.000
_cell.angle_alpha   90.00
_cell.angle_beta   90.00
_cell.angle_gamma   90.00
#
_symmetry.space_group_name_H-M   'P 1'
#
loop_
_entity.id
_entity.type
_entity.pdbx_description
1 polymer ?
#
loop_
_entity_poly.entity_id
_entity_poly.type
_entity_poly.pdbx_seq_one_letter_code
_entity_poly.pdbx_strand_id
1 'polypeptide(L)'
;MRQSKQSPEDTMMRTALENMRYKSCTSEDIEFLRSRIAGKGPDDPKLSQKAFRNVSIITAFNAQKDRINQLGCERFAAENNQGLTSFYSIDRWKNPEESRKNKGSKGPKKKIADPVRKSNVFSPLLQKTLWEQPHASSNKHVPGKLTLCIGMPVMLRNNDATECCITKGAEATVVSWQSVEGPEKQTMLDTLFVKLTNPPKTVKIDGLPENVVPITRHVTATMCLLPNDDEISLTRDQVLVLPNFGMTDYASQGRTRPKNPVDLNSCKTHQSYYTCLSRSSTAEGTIIVQGFNPKIITGGATGYLRQEFRELEILDEITKLKYEGKLPLSIDGHRHNTVIRQFQKWKGTSYIPGNVHHAIRWNQRDPLNMLLVVTDSPWQILQKIDKSESKQFKTKKSNFANFVPAEGSVPVILKRKLDDDDENIPVLKKAKTITVTVNDDLGQGPLGFIWDGENYSCAYDAVFTILLAIWTQNPSKWKTQFKDMNRIMNVLASGFHRVSQNQGTLESVRDKVRHLLHQRKPDVFLYGHAGTPAIEMAEQLFRSDQVIASSWLKCVDCKESDNRNADLQTCVIHCSDAINCTIAMCLQKKFIDRHPRRRCTHCNGEVDQITRFETVPKVLAFAVDDASVTVSKKISIYDGETCLVFKLKGVVYAGDFHYISRVCVDGVVWLHDGMVTGKNCKYEGKLSAFNDSDLSTCNGKVLSLVIYSQK
;
A
#
# COMPACT_ATOMS: atom_id res chain seq x y z
N MET A 1 14.66 -8.07 -25.54
CA MET A 1 15.34 -8.24 -24.22
C MET A 1 16.84 -7.98 -24.35
N ARG A 2 17.55 -7.75 -23.24
CA ARG A 2 19.01 -7.51 -23.22
C ARG A 2 19.81 -8.79 -22.98
N GLN A 3 19.57 -9.80 -23.81
CA GLN A 3 20.39 -11.02 -23.79
C GLN A 3 21.71 -10.76 -24.52
N SER A 4 22.81 -11.24 -23.95
CA SER A 4 24.18 -11.05 -24.49
C SER A 4 24.67 -12.23 -25.32
N LYS A 5 23.90 -13.32 -25.38
CA LYS A 5 24.15 -14.54 -26.18
C LYS A 5 22.83 -14.95 -26.86
N GLN A 6 22.93 -15.84 -27.85
CA GLN A 6 21.80 -16.42 -28.57
C GLN A 6 21.97 -17.95 -28.69
N SER A 7 22.13 -18.65 -27.56
CA SER A 7 22.07 -20.11 -27.56
C SER A 7 20.61 -20.61 -27.74
N PRO A 8 20.39 -21.92 -27.98
CA PRO A 8 19.06 -22.51 -27.93
C PRO A 8 18.37 -22.24 -26.58
N GLU A 9 19.08 -22.36 -25.46
CA GLU A 9 18.57 -22.10 -24.11
C GLU A 9 18.28 -20.62 -23.87
N ASP A 10 19.08 -19.70 -24.42
CA ASP A 10 18.75 -18.26 -24.40
C ASP A 10 17.47 -17.98 -25.19
N THR A 11 17.23 -18.71 -26.28
CA THR A 11 16.01 -18.61 -27.08
C THR A 11 14.80 -19.14 -26.30
N MET A 12 14.91 -20.30 -25.63
CA MET A 12 13.88 -20.81 -24.72
C MET A 12 13.60 -19.81 -23.58
N MET A 13 14.65 -19.21 -22.99
CA MET A 13 14.48 -18.19 -21.96
C MET A 13 13.76 -16.93 -22.48
N ARG A 14 14.02 -16.54 -23.73
CA ARG A 14 13.36 -15.42 -24.39
C ARG A 14 11.87 -15.69 -24.55
N THR A 15 11.51 -16.84 -25.14
CA THR A 15 10.12 -17.27 -25.31
C THR A 15 9.40 -17.35 -23.97
N ALA A 16 10.02 -17.97 -22.97
CA ALA A 16 9.46 -18.05 -21.62
C ALA A 16 9.21 -16.68 -20.99
N LEU A 17 10.12 -15.71 -21.18
CA LEU A 17 9.94 -14.34 -20.68
C LEU A 17 8.88 -13.54 -21.46
N GLU A 18 8.79 -13.72 -22.78
CA GLU A 18 7.76 -13.11 -23.62
C GLU A 18 6.37 -13.61 -23.23
N ASN A 19 6.20 -14.92 -23.09
CA ASN A 19 4.97 -15.53 -22.58
C ASN A 19 4.67 -15.10 -21.12
N MET A 20 5.69 -15.05 -20.26
CA MET A 20 5.52 -14.64 -18.84
C MET A 20 5.03 -13.21 -18.70
N ARG A 21 5.44 -12.29 -19.59
CA ARG A 21 4.97 -10.89 -19.62
C ARG A 21 3.45 -10.78 -19.73
N TYR A 22 2.81 -11.75 -20.40
CA TYR A 22 1.36 -11.81 -20.60
C TYR A 22 0.67 -12.88 -19.74
N LYS A 23 1.39 -13.49 -18.79
CA LYS A 23 0.92 -14.60 -17.94
C LYS A 23 0.42 -15.80 -18.78
N SER A 24 1.12 -16.09 -19.87
CA SER A 24 0.77 -17.12 -20.86
C SER A 24 1.88 -18.17 -21.05
N CYS A 25 2.67 -18.46 -20.03
CA CYS A 25 3.70 -19.51 -20.13
C CYS A 25 3.10 -20.86 -20.51
N THR A 26 3.76 -21.56 -21.43
CA THR A 26 3.39 -22.91 -21.86
C THR A 26 3.99 -23.98 -20.94
N SER A 27 3.68 -25.26 -21.19
CA SER A 27 4.30 -26.37 -20.47
C SER A 27 5.81 -26.42 -20.68
N GLU A 28 6.26 -26.14 -21.90
CA GLU A 28 7.66 -26.12 -22.32
C GLU A 28 8.42 -24.97 -21.64
N ASP A 29 7.80 -23.78 -21.52
CA ASP A 29 8.37 -22.66 -20.75
C ASP A 29 8.56 -23.05 -19.26
N ILE A 30 7.58 -23.74 -18.67
CA ILE A 30 7.62 -24.17 -17.27
C ILE A 30 8.69 -25.23 -17.06
N GLU A 31 8.83 -26.18 -17.99
CA GLU A 31 9.87 -27.21 -17.95
C GLU A 31 11.27 -26.60 -18.11
N PHE A 32 11.44 -25.68 -19.06
CA PHE A 32 12.67 -24.91 -19.20
C PHE A 32 13.04 -24.16 -17.92
N LEU A 33 12.08 -23.42 -17.32
CA LEU A 33 12.31 -22.70 -16.06
C LEU A 33 12.60 -23.66 -14.90
N ARG A 34 11.99 -24.85 -14.87
CA ARG A 34 12.32 -25.90 -13.88
C ARG A 34 13.76 -26.39 -14.01
N SER A 35 14.29 -26.52 -15.23
CA SER A 35 15.71 -26.84 -15.45
C SER A 35 16.68 -25.78 -14.90
N ARG A 36 16.20 -24.57 -14.58
CA ARG A 36 16.99 -23.50 -13.95
C ARG A 36 16.90 -23.51 -12.42
N ILE A 37 16.14 -24.42 -11.80
CA ILE A 37 16.05 -24.54 -10.34
C ILE A 37 17.35 -25.11 -9.77
N ALA A 38 17.85 -24.52 -8.69
CA ALA A 38 19.04 -24.99 -8.01
C ALA A 38 18.81 -26.37 -7.36
N GLY A 39 19.75 -27.30 -7.54
CA GLY A 39 19.58 -28.68 -7.12
C GLY A 39 20.88 -29.39 -6.72
N LYS A 40 20.76 -30.71 -6.51
CA LYS A 40 21.84 -31.58 -6.01
C LYS A 40 22.40 -32.52 -7.07
N GLY A 41 21.75 -32.65 -8.22
CA GLY A 41 22.17 -33.48 -9.34
C GLY A 41 23.50 -33.01 -9.95
N PRO A 42 24.12 -33.83 -10.83
CA PRO A 42 25.36 -33.45 -11.52
C PRO A 42 25.17 -32.19 -12.37
N ASP A 43 24.08 -32.12 -13.14
CA ASP A 43 23.80 -31.06 -14.11
C ASP A 43 22.93 -29.90 -13.57
N ASP A 44 22.41 -30.05 -12.35
CA ASP A 44 21.61 -29.01 -11.69
C ASP A 44 22.44 -27.73 -11.48
N PRO A 45 21.85 -26.53 -11.70
CA PRO A 45 22.48 -25.27 -11.34
C PRO A 45 22.85 -25.21 -9.85
N LYS A 46 24.07 -24.74 -9.56
CA LYS A 46 24.65 -24.77 -8.20
C LYS A 46 24.97 -23.37 -7.70
N LEU A 47 24.18 -22.88 -6.74
CA LEU A 47 24.38 -21.59 -6.07
C LEU A 47 25.74 -21.50 -5.31
N SER A 48 26.35 -22.64 -5.00
CA SER A 48 27.70 -22.74 -4.43
C SER A 48 28.84 -22.46 -5.42
N GLN A 49 28.59 -22.40 -6.73
CA GLN A 49 29.60 -22.07 -7.73
C GLN A 49 30.19 -20.68 -7.48
N LYS A 50 31.51 -20.55 -7.67
CA LYS A 50 32.26 -19.30 -7.46
C LYS A 50 31.67 -18.10 -8.21
N ALA A 51 31.11 -18.32 -9.40
CA ALA A 51 30.46 -17.29 -10.22
C ALA A 51 29.17 -16.68 -9.61
N PHE A 52 28.53 -17.38 -8.66
CA PHE A 52 27.29 -16.93 -8.01
C PHE A 52 27.47 -16.54 -6.53
N ARG A 53 28.60 -16.88 -5.91
CA ARG A 53 28.79 -16.84 -4.44
C ARG A 53 28.46 -15.49 -3.80
N ASN A 54 28.94 -14.39 -4.41
CA ASN A 54 28.75 -13.02 -3.92
C ASN A 54 27.77 -12.21 -4.80
N VAL A 55 26.95 -12.90 -5.61
CA VAL A 55 25.97 -12.26 -6.49
C VAL A 55 24.65 -12.12 -5.72
N SER A 56 24.16 -10.88 -5.62
CA SER A 56 22.94 -10.58 -4.87
C SER A 56 21.73 -11.38 -5.33
N ILE A 57 21.06 -12.08 -4.42
CA ILE A 57 19.86 -12.87 -4.71
C ILE A 57 18.64 -11.95 -4.78
N ILE A 58 17.89 -11.96 -5.89
CA ILE A 58 16.64 -11.21 -5.99
C ILE A 58 15.55 -11.96 -5.23
N THR A 59 14.81 -11.29 -4.35
CA THR A 59 13.70 -11.86 -3.57
C THR A 59 12.53 -10.88 -3.47
N ALA A 60 11.35 -11.33 -3.03
CA ALA A 60 10.16 -10.49 -2.94
C ALA A 60 10.20 -9.51 -1.75
N PHE A 61 10.60 -9.97 -0.56
CA PHE A 61 10.43 -9.21 0.67
C PHE A 61 11.73 -8.68 1.29
N ASN A 62 11.65 -7.48 1.88
CA ASN A 62 12.76 -6.87 2.61
C ASN A 62 13.29 -7.74 3.76
N ALA A 63 12.42 -8.48 4.45
CA ALA A 63 12.80 -9.40 5.52
C ALA A 63 13.63 -10.59 5.01
N GLN A 64 13.27 -11.16 3.85
CA GLN A 64 14.06 -12.21 3.19
C GLN A 64 15.42 -11.66 2.75
N LYS A 65 15.42 -10.49 2.11
CA LYS A 65 16.62 -9.77 1.68
C LYS A 65 17.56 -9.49 2.87
N ASP A 66 17.04 -9.04 4.01
CA ASP A 66 17.84 -8.82 5.22
C ASP A 66 18.41 -10.13 5.79
N ARG A 67 17.65 -11.22 5.81
CA ARG A 67 18.15 -12.52 6.29
C ARG A 67 19.21 -13.11 5.37
N ILE A 68 19.04 -12.98 4.05
CA ILE A 68 20.05 -13.36 3.04
C ILE A 68 21.32 -12.51 3.23
N ASN A 69 21.16 -11.20 3.46
CA ASN A 69 22.27 -10.29 3.74
C ASN A 69 23.04 -10.67 5.00
N GLN A 70 22.35 -10.96 6.11
CA GLN A 70 22.98 -11.39 7.36
C GLN A 70 23.82 -12.66 7.15
N LEU A 71 23.22 -13.72 6.57
CA LEU A 71 23.90 -14.98 6.27
C LEU A 71 25.06 -14.78 5.29
N GLY A 72 24.91 -13.87 4.32
CA GLY A 72 25.95 -13.48 3.38
C GLY A 72 27.14 -12.82 4.06
N CYS A 73 26.92 -11.90 5.00
CA CYS A 73 27.98 -11.26 5.80
C CYS A 73 28.74 -12.29 6.64
N GLU A 74 28.02 -13.12 7.41
CA GLU A 74 28.59 -14.18 8.26
C GLU A 74 29.47 -15.13 7.44
N ARG A 75 28.95 -15.61 6.31
CA ARG A 75 29.66 -16.50 5.38
C ARG A 75 30.86 -15.84 4.72
N PHE A 76 30.71 -14.61 4.20
CA PHE A 76 31.79 -13.90 3.51
C PHE A 76 32.97 -13.62 4.45
N ALA A 77 32.71 -13.23 5.68
CA ALA A 77 33.75 -13.00 6.68
C ALA A 77 34.54 -14.29 6.98
N ALA A 78 33.83 -15.42 7.20
CA ALA A 78 34.46 -16.72 7.39
C ALA A 78 35.28 -17.18 6.17
N GLU A 79 34.74 -17.06 4.96
CA GLU A 79 35.42 -17.45 3.71
C GLU A 79 36.70 -16.64 3.42
N ASN A 80 36.82 -15.42 3.96
CA ASN A 80 37.97 -14.54 3.77
C ASN A 80 38.85 -14.42 5.03
N ASN A 81 38.62 -15.23 6.07
CA ASN A 81 39.32 -15.17 7.36
C ASN A 81 39.31 -13.78 8.01
N GLN A 82 38.19 -13.06 7.91
CA GLN A 82 38.00 -11.72 8.49
C GLN A 82 37.01 -11.74 9.66
N GLY A 83 37.20 -10.83 10.61
CA GLY A 83 36.18 -10.50 11.61
C GLY A 83 35.12 -9.54 11.05
N LEU A 84 33.87 -9.68 11.50
CA LEU A 84 32.82 -8.70 11.25
C LEU A 84 32.86 -7.57 12.28
N THR A 85 33.00 -6.33 11.83
CA THR A 85 32.89 -5.13 12.68
C THR A 85 31.45 -4.62 12.65
N SER A 86 30.86 -4.35 13.81
CA SER A 86 29.51 -3.79 13.93
C SER A 86 29.54 -2.32 14.34
N PHE A 87 28.83 -1.50 13.58
CA PHE A 87 28.69 -0.08 13.79
C PHE A 87 27.25 0.28 14.13
N TYR A 88 27.07 1.11 15.13
CA TYR A 88 25.76 1.44 15.71
C TYR A 88 25.34 2.85 15.30
N SER A 89 24.04 3.08 15.12
CA SER A 89 23.50 4.41 14.83
C SER A 89 23.38 5.26 16.10
N ILE A 90 23.34 6.58 15.93
CA ILE A 90 22.72 7.44 16.95
C ILE A 90 21.23 7.51 16.62
N ASP A 91 20.37 6.97 17.49
CA ASP A 91 18.94 7.22 17.43
C ASP A 91 18.54 8.28 18.46
N ARG A 92 17.63 9.17 18.06
CA ARG A 92 17.03 10.18 18.93
C ARG A 92 15.52 10.26 18.73
N TRP A 93 14.80 10.60 19.79
CA TRP A 93 13.42 11.06 19.66
C TRP A 93 13.38 12.29 18.75
N LYS A 94 12.38 12.33 17.87
CA LYS A 94 12.22 13.41 16.89
C LYS A 94 11.99 14.74 17.61
N ASN A 95 12.91 15.69 17.44
CA ASN A 95 12.91 16.94 18.17
C ASN A 95 11.64 17.78 17.86
N PRO A 96 10.81 18.16 18.86
CA PRO A 96 9.61 18.96 18.64
C PRO A 96 9.88 20.30 17.95
N GLU A 97 11.07 20.88 18.16
CA GLU A 97 11.45 22.21 17.67
C GLU A 97 11.75 22.23 16.16
N GLU A 98 12.38 21.20 15.61
CA GLU A 98 12.67 21.12 14.16
C GLU A 98 11.38 21.02 13.34
N SER A 99 10.36 20.36 13.89
CA SER A 99 9.02 20.32 13.30
C SER A 99 8.37 21.71 13.16
N ARG A 100 8.83 22.71 13.94
CA ARG A 100 8.35 24.10 13.92
C ARG A 100 9.08 24.97 12.89
N LYS A 101 10.30 24.63 12.49
CA LYS A 101 11.14 25.46 11.59
C LYS A 101 10.90 25.19 10.10
N ASN A 102 10.66 23.93 9.70
CA ASN A 102 10.63 23.53 8.29
C ASN A 102 9.26 23.62 7.56
N LYS A 103 8.27 24.36 8.09
CA LYS A 103 6.98 24.58 7.40
C LYS A 103 6.47 26.02 7.51
N GLY A 104 6.68 26.80 6.45
CA GLY A 104 6.08 28.13 6.24
C GLY A 104 4.56 28.12 5.95
N SER A 105 3.83 27.09 6.37
CA SER A 105 2.39 26.96 6.11
C SER A 105 1.57 27.76 7.14
N LYS A 106 0.91 28.83 6.67
CA LYS A 106 -0.09 29.59 7.45
C LYS A 106 -1.37 28.76 7.65
N GLY A 107 -1.37 27.88 8.64
CA GLY A 107 -2.55 27.12 9.08
C GLY A 107 -2.61 27.03 10.62
N PRO A 108 -3.81 26.86 11.21
CA PRO A 108 -3.96 26.82 12.67
C PRO A 108 -3.28 25.57 13.24
N LYS A 109 -2.31 25.78 14.15
CA LYS A 109 -1.44 24.73 14.67
C LYS A 109 -2.20 23.81 15.64
N LYS A 110 -2.28 22.50 15.34
CA LYS A 110 -2.60 21.48 16.35
C LYS A 110 -1.50 21.52 17.43
N LYS A 111 -1.87 21.77 18.69
CA LYS A 111 -0.99 21.43 19.83
C LYS A 111 -0.97 19.91 19.97
N ILE A 112 0.08 19.27 19.48
CA ILE A 112 0.44 17.93 19.96
C ILE A 112 1.01 18.16 21.36
N ALA A 113 0.40 17.58 22.38
CA ALA A 113 0.97 17.54 23.71
C ALA A 113 2.13 16.56 23.69
N ASP A 114 3.36 17.07 23.74
CA ASP A 114 4.54 16.25 23.99
C ASP A 114 4.58 15.96 25.50
N PRO A 115 4.54 14.70 25.96
CA PRO A 115 4.68 14.39 27.38
C PRO A 115 6.09 14.75 27.82
N VAL A 116 6.22 15.87 28.55
CA VAL A 116 7.46 16.56 28.97
C VAL A 116 8.70 15.66 29.03
N ARG A 117 9.40 15.51 27.90
CA ARG A 117 10.58 14.65 27.80
C ARG A 117 11.79 15.42 28.30
N LYS A 118 12.46 14.90 29.33
CA LYS A 118 13.71 15.47 29.86
C LYS A 118 14.91 15.24 28.93
N SER A 119 14.80 14.36 27.94
CA SER A 119 15.86 14.01 27.01
C SER A 119 15.31 13.49 25.67
N ASN A 120 16.04 13.72 24.59
CA ASN A 120 15.79 13.12 23.27
C ASN A 120 16.53 11.77 23.08
N VAL A 121 17.25 11.28 24.11
CA VAL A 121 17.96 9.99 24.10
C VAL A 121 17.01 8.87 24.53
N PHE A 122 17.12 7.69 23.92
CA PHE A 122 16.37 6.49 24.29
C PHE A 122 16.90 5.86 25.59
N SER A 123 16.09 5.03 26.26
CA SER A 123 16.62 4.19 27.33
C SER A 123 17.59 3.14 26.75
N PRO A 124 18.63 2.70 27.49
CA PRO A 124 19.62 1.75 26.96
C PRO A 124 19.01 0.45 26.43
N LEU A 125 17.96 -0.05 27.09
CA LEU A 125 17.21 -1.23 26.66
C LEU A 125 16.54 -0.99 25.30
N LEU A 126 15.80 0.11 25.15
CA LEU A 126 15.10 0.44 23.90
C LEU A 126 16.10 0.74 22.76
N GLN A 127 17.20 1.42 23.05
CA GLN A 127 18.27 1.66 22.08
C GLN A 127 18.88 0.35 21.57
N LYS A 128 19.13 -0.62 22.47
CA LYS A 128 19.60 -1.95 22.11
C LYS A 128 18.58 -2.68 21.23
N THR A 129 17.29 -2.67 21.60
CA THR A 129 16.21 -3.25 20.78
C THR A 129 16.18 -2.63 19.38
N LEU A 130 16.33 -1.31 19.25
CA LEU A 130 16.34 -0.57 17.98
C LEU A 130 17.57 -0.87 17.09
N TRP A 131 18.71 -1.22 17.68
CA TRP A 131 19.91 -1.69 16.98
C TRP A 131 19.82 -3.16 16.55
N GLU A 132 19.08 -3.98 17.30
CA GLU A 132 18.87 -5.41 17.01
C GLU A 132 17.75 -5.67 16.00
N GLN A 133 16.93 -4.67 15.65
CA GLN A 133 15.88 -4.82 14.63
C GLN A 133 16.45 -5.05 13.21
N PRO A 134 15.79 -5.90 12.39
CA PRO A 134 16.05 -5.97 10.95
C PRO A 134 15.88 -4.61 10.28
N HIS A 135 16.64 -4.34 9.23
CA HIS A 135 16.56 -3.07 8.50
C HIS A 135 15.16 -2.86 7.88
N ALA A 136 14.46 -3.94 7.55
CA ALA A 136 13.09 -3.99 7.09
C ALA A 136 12.08 -3.36 8.08
N SER A 137 12.37 -3.33 9.39
CA SER A 137 11.47 -2.72 10.39
C SER A 137 11.47 -1.19 10.32
N SER A 138 12.49 -0.57 9.70
CA SER A 138 12.50 0.86 9.38
C SER A 138 11.75 1.09 8.06
N ASN A 139 10.79 2.02 8.04
CA ASN A 139 10.05 2.37 6.83
C ASN A 139 10.90 3.02 5.72
N LYS A 140 12.12 3.47 6.05
CA LYS A 140 13.15 3.93 5.09
C LYS A 140 14.29 2.94 4.88
N HIS A 141 14.27 1.82 5.60
CA HIS A 141 15.30 0.79 5.64
C HIS A 141 16.68 1.31 6.04
N VAL A 142 16.73 2.19 7.04
CA VAL A 142 17.99 2.72 7.60
C VAL A 142 18.49 1.80 8.72
N PRO A 143 19.70 1.22 8.60
CA PRO A 143 20.19 0.22 9.55
C PRO A 143 20.46 0.84 10.93
N GLY A 144 19.91 0.24 11.99
CA GLY A 144 20.26 0.62 13.37
C GLY A 144 21.65 0.13 13.75
N LYS A 145 21.96 -1.12 13.39
CA LYS A 145 23.30 -1.70 13.39
C LYS A 145 23.70 -2.05 11.96
N LEU A 146 24.90 -1.68 11.55
CA LEU A 146 25.48 -2.02 10.25
C LEU A 146 26.74 -2.87 10.50
N THR A 147 26.77 -4.09 10.00
CA THR A 147 27.85 -5.05 10.25
C THR A 147 28.60 -5.33 8.94
N LEU A 148 29.91 -5.03 8.91
CA LEU A 148 30.75 -5.00 7.70
C LEU A 148 32.10 -5.71 7.91
N CYS A 149 32.76 -6.05 6.79
CA CYS A 149 34.18 -6.37 6.70
C CYS A 149 34.76 -5.86 5.35
N ILE A 150 36.07 -5.92 5.16
CA ILE A 150 36.74 -5.40 3.96
C ILE A 150 36.48 -6.34 2.77
N GLY A 151 36.24 -5.77 1.59
CA GLY A 151 35.91 -6.54 0.37
C GLY A 151 34.45 -6.98 0.27
N MET A 152 33.60 -6.65 1.25
CA MET A 152 32.21 -7.09 1.28
C MET A 152 31.31 -6.30 0.30
N PRO A 153 30.39 -6.94 -0.45
CA PRO A 153 29.46 -6.25 -1.33
C PRO A 153 28.37 -5.49 -0.56
N VAL A 154 28.17 -4.23 -0.95
CA VAL A 154 27.17 -3.30 -0.39
C VAL A 154 26.39 -2.59 -1.50
N MET A 155 25.25 -1.99 -1.14
CA MET A 155 24.42 -1.16 -2.01
C MET A 155 24.14 0.18 -1.34
N LEU A 156 24.35 1.27 -2.08
CA LEU A 156 24.08 2.63 -1.63
C LEU A 156 22.56 2.86 -1.52
N ARG A 157 22.12 3.60 -0.49
CA ARG A 157 20.69 3.85 -0.21
C ARG A 157 20.27 5.31 -0.35
N ASN A 158 21.21 6.21 -0.59
CA ASN A 158 20.97 7.63 -0.84
C ASN A 158 21.56 8.10 -2.18
N ASN A 159 21.13 9.27 -2.64
CA ASN A 159 21.78 10.00 -3.72
C ASN A 159 22.63 11.10 -3.08
N ASP A 160 23.94 10.90 -2.99
CA ASP A 160 24.83 11.84 -2.30
C ASP A 160 25.50 12.79 -3.31
N ALA A 161 25.96 12.24 -4.44
CA ALA A 161 26.57 12.98 -5.55
C ALA A 161 26.35 12.21 -6.87
N THR A 162 25.35 12.62 -7.65
CA THR A 162 24.95 11.91 -8.88
C THR A 162 26.01 12.03 -9.98
N GLU A 163 26.68 13.17 -10.01
CA GLU A 163 27.84 13.51 -10.83
C GLU A 163 29.08 12.68 -10.51
N CYS A 164 29.18 12.12 -9.29
CA CYS A 164 30.21 11.15 -8.89
C CYS A 164 29.68 9.71 -8.88
N CYS A 165 28.54 9.45 -9.53
CA CYS A 165 27.86 8.15 -9.56
C CYS A 165 27.46 7.58 -8.18
N ILE A 166 27.50 8.40 -7.12
CA ILE A 166 27.11 8.06 -5.75
C ILE A 166 25.58 8.16 -5.66
N THR A 167 24.92 7.11 -6.17
CA THR A 167 23.48 7.07 -6.41
C THR A 167 22.81 5.91 -5.68
N LYS A 168 21.54 6.11 -5.32
CA LYS A 168 20.71 5.12 -4.63
C LYS A 168 20.53 3.89 -5.51
N GLY A 169 21.02 2.76 -5.03
CA GLY A 169 21.01 1.49 -5.73
C GLY A 169 22.33 1.14 -6.42
N ALA A 170 23.31 2.04 -6.49
CA ALA A 170 24.65 1.70 -6.95
C ALA A 170 25.23 0.57 -6.09
N GLU A 171 25.86 -0.40 -6.75
CA GLU A 171 26.54 -1.52 -6.09
C GLU A 171 27.99 -1.14 -5.87
N ALA A 172 28.55 -1.53 -4.74
CA ALA A 172 29.92 -1.22 -4.39
C ALA A 172 30.53 -2.29 -3.48
N THR A 173 31.84 -2.21 -3.28
CA THR A 173 32.60 -3.11 -2.40
C THR A 173 33.27 -2.28 -1.31
N VAL A 174 33.18 -2.71 -0.04
CA VAL A 174 33.84 -2.03 1.08
C VAL A 174 35.36 -2.05 0.90
N VAL A 175 36.01 -0.88 0.96
CA VAL A 175 37.48 -0.72 0.84
C VAL A 175 38.11 -0.48 2.20
N SER A 176 37.55 0.43 2.99
CA SER A 176 37.99 0.79 4.34
C SER A 176 36.92 1.64 5.02
N TRP A 177 37.14 2.01 6.28
CA TRP A 177 36.27 2.94 7.01
C TRP A 177 37.05 3.75 8.03
N GLN A 178 36.44 4.85 8.47
CA GLN A 178 36.78 5.58 9.67
C GLN A 178 35.66 5.39 10.69
N SER A 179 36.02 5.11 11.94
CA SER A 179 35.09 4.88 13.04
C SER A 179 35.38 5.83 14.20
N VAL A 180 34.33 6.25 14.89
CA VAL A 180 34.40 7.15 16.05
C VAL A 180 33.66 6.53 17.24
N GLU A 181 34.02 6.92 18.46
CA GLU A 181 33.23 6.59 19.65
C GLU A 181 32.01 7.53 19.71
N GLY A 182 30.83 6.95 19.87
CA GLY A 182 29.57 7.67 19.94
C GLY A 182 29.22 8.21 21.33
N PRO A 183 28.17 9.04 21.43
CA PRO A 183 27.76 9.66 22.69
C PRO A 183 27.25 8.65 23.74
N GLU A 184 26.91 7.43 23.36
CA GLU A 184 26.58 6.31 24.26
C GLU A 184 27.74 5.30 24.39
N LYS A 185 28.98 5.70 24.04
CA LYS A 185 30.19 4.85 23.97
C LYS A 185 30.09 3.68 22.98
N GLN A 186 29.19 3.77 22.00
CA GLN A 186 29.04 2.79 20.94
C GLN A 186 30.01 3.07 19.80
N THR A 187 30.56 2.03 19.17
CA THR A 187 31.38 2.20 17.95
C THR A 187 30.47 2.64 16.79
N MET A 188 30.76 3.81 16.22
CA MET A 188 30.00 4.38 15.10
C MET A 188 30.84 4.39 13.82
N LEU A 189 30.18 4.16 12.69
CA LEU A 189 30.78 4.34 11.37
C LEU A 189 30.63 5.81 10.98
N ASP A 190 31.74 6.50 10.74
CA ASP A 190 31.74 7.92 10.39
C ASP A 190 31.75 8.13 8.87
N THR A 191 32.81 7.61 8.24
CA THR A 191 33.00 7.62 6.79
C THR A 191 33.33 6.21 6.32
N LEU A 192 32.58 5.71 5.33
CA LEU A 192 32.80 4.42 4.69
C LEU A 192 33.37 4.63 3.29
N PHE A 193 34.54 4.07 3.00
CA PHE A 193 35.11 4.09 1.66
C PHE A 193 34.65 2.85 0.90
N VAL A 194 33.97 3.06 -0.24
CA VAL A 194 33.46 1.98 -1.09
C VAL A 194 33.96 2.14 -2.52
N LYS A 195 34.31 1.04 -3.18
CA LYS A 195 34.64 1.00 -4.60
C LYS A 195 33.37 0.70 -5.40
N LEU A 196 32.91 1.65 -6.22
CA LEU A 196 31.73 1.48 -7.07
C LEU A 196 31.97 0.37 -8.11
N THR A 197 30.98 -0.50 -8.28
CA THR A 197 30.99 -1.61 -9.24
C THR A 197 30.40 -1.14 -10.57
N ASN A 198 31.21 -1.14 -11.63
CA ASN A 198 30.82 -0.75 -12.99
C ASN A 198 30.03 0.58 -13.07
N PRO A 199 30.54 1.69 -12.50
CA PRO A 199 29.87 2.98 -12.59
C PRO A 199 29.77 3.44 -14.07
N PRO A 200 28.75 4.24 -14.45
CA PRO A 200 28.56 4.73 -15.82
C PRO A 200 29.74 5.53 -16.40
N LYS A 201 30.60 6.08 -15.54
CA LYS A 201 31.88 6.70 -15.88
C LYS A 201 32.88 6.43 -14.76
N THR A 202 34.17 6.44 -15.06
CA THR A 202 35.21 6.37 -14.03
C THR A 202 35.13 7.59 -13.11
N VAL A 203 35.13 7.34 -11.80
CA VAL A 203 35.12 8.36 -10.75
C VAL A 203 36.51 8.42 -10.14
N LYS A 204 37.09 9.60 -10.07
CA LYS A 204 38.39 9.85 -9.42
C LYS A 204 38.24 11.04 -8.49
N ILE A 205 38.52 10.80 -7.21
CA ILE A 205 38.60 11.83 -6.17
C ILE A 205 40.07 11.91 -5.77
N ASP A 206 40.60 13.12 -5.59
CA ASP A 206 41.99 13.32 -5.21
C ASP A 206 42.31 12.64 -3.87
N GLY A 207 43.47 11.99 -3.80
CA GLY A 207 43.85 11.15 -2.66
C GLY A 207 43.20 9.76 -2.60
N LEU A 208 42.17 9.45 -3.40
CA LEU A 208 41.52 8.13 -3.43
C LEU A 208 41.84 7.32 -4.70
N PRO A 209 41.82 5.97 -4.65
CA PRO A 209 41.93 5.13 -5.86
C PRO A 209 40.72 5.32 -6.80
N GLU A 210 40.85 4.86 -8.05
CA GLU A 210 39.75 4.92 -9.01
C GLU A 210 38.50 4.17 -8.54
N ASN A 211 37.36 4.81 -8.77
CA ASN A 211 36.02 4.41 -8.36
C ASN A 211 35.81 4.25 -6.85
N VAL A 212 36.79 4.65 -6.02
CA VAL A 212 36.63 4.68 -4.55
C VAL A 212 36.04 6.02 -4.13
N VAL A 213 34.93 5.96 -3.40
CA VAL A 213 34.18 7.14 -2.94
C VAL A 213 33.92 7.06 -1.42
N PRO A 214 33.96 8.19 -0.71
CA PRO A 214 33.54 8.27 0.69
C PRO A 214 32.01 8.39 0.79
N ILE A 215 31.39 7.59 1.66
CA ILE A 215 29.98 7.71 2.05
C ILE A 215 29.94 8.10 3.52
N THR A 216 29.41 9.28 3.81
CA THR A 216 29.30 9.83 5.16
C THR A 216 27.95 9.48 5.81
N ARG A 217 27.84 9.79 7.09
CA ARG A 217 26.62 9.62 7.88
C ARG A 217 25.53 10.63 7.53
N HIS A 218 24.26 10.23 7.59
CA HIS A 218 23.11 11.12 7.41
C HIS A 218 22.04 10.93 8.48
N VAL A 219 21.62 12.04 9.10
CA VAL A 219 20.47 12.09 10.00
C VAL A 219 19.17 11.89 9.22
N THR A 220 18.56 10.72 9.36
CA THR A 220 17.32 10.35 8.67
C THR A 220 16.16 10.20 9.64
N ALA A 221 15.14 11.05 9.52
CA ALA A 221 13.87 10.84 10.21
C ALA A 221 13.16 9.59 9.65
N THR A 222 12.93 8.58 10.49
CA THR A 222 12.33 7.27 10.15
C THR A 222 11.26 6.90 11.17
N MET A 223 10.40 5.95 10.78
CA MET A 223 9.59 5.15 11.69
C MET A 223 10.24 3.76 11.78
N CYS A 224 10.22 3.15 12.95
CA CYS A 224 10.73 1.80 13.20
C CYS A 224 9.66 0.97 13.93
N LEU A 225 9.37 -0.21 13.41
CA LEU A 225 8.55 -1.23 14.08
C LEU A 225 9.39 -1.97 15.12
N LEU A 226 8.81 -2.24 16.29
CA LEU A 226 9.38 -3.01 17.39
C LEU A 226 8.88 -4.48 17.41
N PRO A 227 9.51 -5.40 18.18
CA PRO A 227 9.08 -6.80 18.27
C PRO A 227 7.70 -7.05 18.90
N ASN A 228 7.07 -6.02 19.47
CA ASN A 228 5.72 -6.02 20.01
C ASN A 228 4.72 -5.28 19.10
N ASP A 229 5.08 -5.07 17.83
CA ASP A 229 4.34 -4.35 16.80
C ASP A 229 4.08 -2.84 17.08
N ASP A 230 4.71 -2.25 18.10
CA ASP A 230 4.71 -0.81 18.31
C ASP A 230 5.52 -0.06 17.25
N GLU A 231 5.02 1.08 16.78
CA GLU A 231 5.73 1.99 15.86
C GLU A 231 6.35 3.19 16.60
N ILE A 232 7.67 3.35 16.49
CA ILE A 232 8.40 4.50 17.04
C ILE A 232 8.88 5.43 15.92
N SER A 233 8.56 6.72 16.02
CA SER A 233 9.13 7.77 15.17
C SER A 233 10.39 8.38 15.79
N LEU A 234 11.50 8.33 15.07
CA LEU A 234 12.83 8.74 15.54
C LEU A 234 13.65 9.38 14.41
N THR A 235 14.76 10.03 14.77
CA THR A 235 15.84 10.37 13.84
C THR A 235 17.01 9.43 14.06
N ARG A 236 17.48 8.81 12.98
CA ARG A 236 18.58 7.83 12.96
C ARG A 236 19.74 8.40 12.16
N ASP A 237 20.89 8.56 12.78
CA ASP A 237 22.11 9.03 12.15
C ASP A 237 23.06 7.85 11.87
N GLN A 238 23.21 7.51 10.60
CA GLN A 238 24.00 6.37 10.12
C GLN A 238 24.44 6.56 8.67
N VAL A 239 25.51 5.88 8.25
CA VAL A 239 25.89 5.78 6.83
C VAL A 239 24.82 5.00 6.05
N LEU A 240 24.36 5.56 4.93
CA LEU A 240 23.21 5.04 4.18
C LEU A 240 23.61 3.97 3.15
N VAL A 241 24.13 2.85 3.64
CA VAL A 241 24.38 1.62 2.84
C VAL A 241 23.72 0.39 3.48
N LEU A 242 23.54 -0.68 2.71
CA LEU A 242 23.17 -2.01 3.19
C LEU A 242 24.09 -3.06 2.54
N PRO A 243 24.32 -4.24 3.15
CA PRO A 243 24.93 -5.37 2.45
C PRO A 243 24.13 -5.76 1.20
N ASN A 244 24.79 -6.35 0.20
CA ASN A 244 24.21 -6.68 -1.11
C ASN A 244 24.44 -8.15 -1.51
N PHE A 245 24.15 -9.08 -0.59
CA PHE A 245 23.99 -10.50 -0.89
C PHE A 245 22.53 -10.85 -1.24
N GLY A 246 21.58 -9.98 -0.89
CA GLY A 246 20.20 -10.02 -1.34
C GLY A 246 19.68 -8.63 -1.72
N MET A 247 18.79 -8.57 -2.70
CA MET A 247 18.07 -7.38 -3.13
C MET A 247 16.58 -7.69 -3.37
N THR A 248 15.70 -6.69 -3.26
CA THR A 248 14.29 -6.90 -3.65
C THR A 248 14.13 -6.85 -5.17
N ASP A 249 13.07 -7.47 -5.70
CA ASP A 249 12.65 -7.36 -7.10
C ASP A 249 12.55 -5.90 -7.57
N TYR A 250 11.94 -5.02 -6.75
CA TYR A 250 11.90 -3.58 -6.96
C TYR A 250 13.29 -2.93 -7.04
N ALA A 251 14.22 -3.29 -6.13
CA ALA A 251 15.59 -2.76 -6.16
C ALA A 251 16.42 -3.26 -7.36
N SER A 252 16.03 -4.40 -7.94
CA SER A 252 16.63 -4.97 -9.15
C SER A 252 16.17 -4.28 -10.45
N GLN A 253 15.11 -3.46 -10.42
CA GLN A 253 14.49 -2.92 -11.62
C GLN A 253 15.47 -2.06 -12.44
N GLY A 254 15.43 -2.22 -13.77
CA GLY A 254 16.30 -1.52 -14.73
C GLY A 254 17.70 -2.13 -14.93
N ARG A 255 18.10 -3.11 -14.09
CA ARG A 255 19.42 -3.77 -14.18
C ARG A 255 19.45 -4.89 -15.22
N THR A 256 20.64 -5.17 -15.72
CA THR A 256 20.97 -6.37 -16.53
C THR A 256 22.15 -7.07 -15.86
N ARG A 257 22.03 -8.39 -15.67
CA ARG A 257 22.88 -9.17 -14.77
C ARG A 257 23.39 -10.44 -15.48
N PRO A 258 24.71 -10.59 -15.68
CA PRO A 258 25.30 -11.79 -16.29
C PRO A 258 25.12 -13.07 -15.45
N LYS A 259 25.00 -12.91 -14.13
CA LYS A 259 24.66 -13.96 -13.17
C LYS A 259 23.52 -13.43 -12.32
N ASN A 260 22.42 -14.18 -12.23
CA ASN A 260 21.15 -13.74 -11.67
C ASN A 260 20.48 -14.87 -10.88
N PRO A 261 20.87 -15.07 -9.61
CA PRO A 261 20.13 -15.92 -8.68
C PRO A 261 18.86 -15.20 -8.21
N VAL A 262 17.72 -15.90 -8.28
CA VAL A 262 16.39 -15.37 -7.94
C VAL A 262 15.60 -16.33 -7.06
N ASP A 263 14.89 -15.81 -6.08
CA ASP A 263 13.89 -16.54 -5.27
C ASP A 263 12.48 -16.06 -5.67
N LEU A 264 11.72 -16.97 -6.30
CA LEU A 264 10.38 -16.70 -6.84
C LEU A 264 9.25 -17.19 -5.94
N ASN A 265 9.54 -17.95 -4.89
CA ASN A 265 8.50 -18.63 -4.09
C ASN A 265 7.59 -17.62 -3.36
N SER A 266 8.16 -16.49 -2.93
CA SER A 266 7.43 -15.42 -2.25
C SER A 266 6.93 -14.31 -3.17
N CYS A 267 7.28 -14.35 -4.46
CA CYS A 267 6.72 -13.46 -5.48
C CYS A 267 5.26 -13.85 -5.73
N LYS A 268 4.31 -12.90 -5.63
CA LYS A 268 2.86 -13.19 -5.71
C LYS A 268 2.24 -12.99 -7.09
N THR A 269 2.98 -12.45 -8.07
CA THR A 269 2.43 -12.03 -9.37
C THR A 269 3.38 -12.35 -10.53
N HIS A 270 2.82 -12.54 -11.75
CA HIS A 270 3.62 -12.74 -12.96
C HIS A 270 4.56 -11.56 -13.24
N GLN A 271 4.16 -10.33 -12.91
CA GLN A 271 5.01 -9.15 -13.08
C GLN A 271 6.23 -9.19 -12.16
N SER A 272 6.11 -9.72 -10.94
CA SER A 272 7.25 -9.92 -10.03
C SER A 272 8.17 -11.04 -10.54
N TYR A 273 7.62 -12.17 -10.99
CA TYR A 273 8.39 -13.25 -11.64
C TYR A 273 9.17 -12.72 -12.87
N TYR A 274 8.47 -12.02 -13.76
CA TYR A 274 9.05 -11.39 -14.93
C TYR A 274 10.11 -10.35 -14.55
N THR A 275 9.88 -9.54 -13.52
CA THR A 275 10.85 -8.53 -13.05
C THR A 275 12.14 -9.18 -12.56
N CYS A 276 12.06 -10.27 -11.79
CA CYS A 276 13.22 -11.03 -11.31
C CYS A 276 14.00 -11.69 -12.47
N LEU A 277 13.31 -12.44 -13.34
CA LEU A 277 13.94 -13.25 -14.38
C LEU A 277 14.44 -12.41 -15.57
N SER A 278 13.73 -11.33 -15.95
CA SER A 278 14.16 -10.42 -17.03
C SER A 278 15.34 -9.50 -16.66
N ARG A 279 16.01 -9.74 -15.52
CA ARG A 279 17.35 -9.16 -15.24
C ARG A 279 18.47 -10.01 -15.83
N SER A 280 18.26 -11.30 -16.06
CA SER A 280 19.26 -12.19 -16.63
C SER A 280 19.66 -11.78 -18.05
N SER A 281 20.97 -11.78 -18.36
CA SER A 281 21.46 -11.63 -19.73
C SER A 281 21.70 -12.95 -20.47
N THR A 282 21.67 -14.09 -19.77
CA THR A 282 21.79 -15.44 -20.36
C THR A 282 21.02 -16.49 -19.55
N ALA A 283 20.63 -17.59 -20.20
CA ALA A 283 20.03 -18.77 -19.55
C ALA A 283 21.01 -19.47 -18.60
N GLU A 284 22.26 -19.64 -19.02
CA GLU A 284 23.39 -20.15 -18.22
C GLU A 284 23.67 -19.28 -16.97
N GLY A 285 23.35 -18.00 -17.04
CA GLY A 285 23.46 -17.06 -15.94
C GLY A 285 22.30 -17.08 -14.95
N THR A 286 21.24 -17.83 -15.21
CA THR A 286 19.99 -17.80 -14.43
C THR A 286 19.90 -18.99 -13.48
N ILE A 287 19.70 -18.70 -12.19
CA ILE A 287 19.44 -19.73 -11.17
C ILE A 287 18.18 -19.34 -10.40
N ILE A 288 17.21 -20.25 -10.33
CA ILE A 288 16.04 -20.13 -9.47
C ILE A 288 16.37 -20.88 -8.17
N VAL A 289 16.46 -20.19 -7.04
CA VAL A 289 17.00 -20.72 -5.77
C VAL A 289 16.16 -21.86 -5.20
N GLN A 290 14.84 -21.83 -5.41
CA GLN A 290 13.89 -22.84 -4.95
C GLN A 290 12.69 -22.93 -5.89
N GLY A 291 11.85 -23.96 -5.72
CA GLY A 291 10.67 -24.17 -6.56
C GLY A 291 9.74 -22.95 -6.63
N PHE A 292 9.05 -22.81 -7.76
CA PHE A 292 8.11 -21.72 -8.05
C PHE A 292 6.72 -22.27 -8.38
N ASN A 293 5.67 -21.45 -8.26
CA ASN A 293 4.30 -21.85 -8.54
C ASN A 293 3.93 -21.50 -10.00
N PRO A 294 3.75 -22.48 -10.92
CA PRO A 294 3.46 -22.18 -12.32
C PRO A 294 2.14 -21.44 -12.53
N LYS A 295 1.15 -21.60 -11.62
CA LYS A 295 -0.16 -20.91 -11.70
C LYS A 295 -0.03 -19.38 -11.67
N ILE A 296 1.09 -18.85 -11.16
CA ILE A 296 1.34 -17.40 -11.12
C ILE A 296 1.62 -16.86 -12.54
N ILE A 297 2.24 -17.65 -13.41
CA ILE A 297 2.68 -17.26 -14.77
C ILE A 297 1.81 -17.86 -15.90
N THR A 298 0.72 -18.54 -15.56
CA THR A 298 -0.26 -19.10 -16.51
C THR A 298 -1.68 -18.55 -16.29
N GLY A 299 -2.54 -18.72 -17.29
CA GLY A 299 -3.97 -18.35 -17.21
C GLY A 299 -4.29 -16.88 -17.52
N GLY A 300 -3.40 -16.18 -18.23
CA GLY A 300 -3.64 -14.86 -18.81
C GLY A 300 -3.49 -13.67 -17.85
N ALA A 301 -3.17 -12.52 -18.43
CA ALA A 301 -3.15 -11.23 -17.75
C ALA A 301 -4.56 -10.76 -17.37
N THR A 302 -4.66 -9.86 -16.38
CA THR A 302 -5.92 -9.24 -15.96
C THR A 302 -6.54 -8.41 -17.08
N GLY A 303 -7.88 -8.27 -17.08
CA GLY A 303 -8.61 -7.58 -18.14
C GLY A 303 -8.07 -6.18 -18.46
N TYR A 304 -7.84 -5.36 -17.43
CA TYR A 304 -7.28 -4.00 -17.58
C TYR A 304 -5.86 -4.00 -18.17
N LEU A 305 -4.98 -4.90 -17.70
CA LEU A 305 -3.59 -4.95 -18.16
C LEU A 305 -3.49 -5.48 -19.59
N ARG A 306 -4.36 -6.43 -19.93
CA ARG A 306 -4.51 -6.96 -21.28
C ARG A 306 -5.04 -5.89 -22.24
N GLN A 307 -5.99 -5.06 -21.79
CA GLN A 307 -6.47 -3.91 -22.56
C GLN A 307 -5.36 -2.88 -22.79
N GLU A 308 -4.64 -2.47 -21.73
CA GLU A 308 -3.48 -1.56 -21.84
C GLU A 308 -2.44 -2.09 -22.85
N PHE A 309 -2.09 -3.39 -22.79
CA PHE A 309 -1.21 -3.97 -23.80
C PHE A 309 -1.80 -3.91 -25.21
N ARG A 310 -3.08 -4.24 -25.43
CA ARG A 310 -3.73 -4.13 -26.75
C ARG A 310 -3.71 -2.70 -27.30
N GLU A 311 -3.92 -1.71 -26.43
CA GLU A 311 -3.88 -0.28 -26.78
C GLU A 311 -2.45 0.16 -27.16
N LEU A 312 -1.44 -0.28 -26.41
CA LEU A 312 -0.02 -0.04 -26.73
C LEU A 312 0.40 -0.66 -28.08
N GLU A 313 -0.07 -1.86 -28.43
CA GLU A 313 0.20 -2.45 -29.75
C GLU A 313 -0.43 -1.63 -30.90
N ILE A 314 -1.60 -1.01 -30.67
CA ILE A 314 -2.18 -0.07 -31.64
C ILE A 314 -1.34 1.20 -31.75
N LEU A 315 -0.86 1.76 -30.63
CA LEU A 315 0.03 2.93 -30.67
C LEU A 315 1.36 2.66 -31.39
N ASP A 316 1.92 1.46 -31.25
CA ASP A 316 3.14 1.05 -31.97
C ASP A 316 2.90 1.03 -33.49
N GLU A 317 1.82 0.38 -33.95
CA GLU A 317 1.47 0.34 -35.37
C GLU A 317 1.11 1.73 -35.94
N ILE A 318 0.45 2.60 -35.16
CA ILE A 318 0.22 4.01 -35.54
C ILE A 318 1.56 4.76 -35.69
N THR A 319 2.49 4.56 -34.76
CA THR A 319 3.82 5.19 -34.78
C THR A 319 4.63 4.74 -35.99
N LYS A 320 4.61 3.43 -36.28
CA LYS A 320 5.21 2.84 -37.47
C LYS A 320 4.60 3.37 -38.76
N LEU A 321 3.27 3.38 -38.90
CA LEU A 321 2.59 3.91 -40.09
C LEU A 321 2.86 5.41 -40.28
N LYS A 322 3.01 6.17 -39.20
CA LYS A 322 3.40 7.59 -39.26
C LYS A 322 4.83 7.74 -39.77
N TYR A 323 5.76 6.94 -39.27
CA TYR A 323 7.15 6.92 -39.72
C TYR A 323 7.28 6.50 -41.20
N GLU A 324 6.49 5.52 -41.64
CA GLU A 324 6.44 5.05 -43.04
C GLU A 324 5.66 6.00 -43.98
N GLY A 325 5.10 7.12 -43.50
CA GLY A 325 4.30 8.05 -44.30
C GLY A 325 2.94 7.50 -44.76
N LYS A 326 2.46 6.41 -44.14
CA LYS A 326 1.23 5.67 -44.51
C LYS A 326 0.04 5.96 -43.58
N LEU A 327 0.23 6.76 -42.53
CA LEU A 327 -0.86 7.18 -41.63
C LEU A 327 -1.66 8.33 -42.28
N PRO A 328 -3.00 8.23 -42.39
CA PRO A 328 -3.83 9.33 -42.89
C PRO A 328 -3.71 10.59 -42.04
N LEU A 329 -3.75 11.76 -42.70
CA LEU A 329 -3.71 13.07 -42.05
C LEU A 329 -4.89 13.32 -41.08
N SER A 330 -5.99 12.54 -41.19
CA SER A 330 -7.13 12.57 -40.28
C SER A 330 -6.90 11.86 -38.93
N ILE A 331 -5.71 11.30 -38.71
CA ILE A 331 -5.26 10.72 -37.43
C ILE A 331 -4.22 11.69 -36.84
N ASP A 332 -4.72 12.82 -36.35
CA ASP A 332 -3.97 13.99 -35.89
C ASP A 332 -3.96 14.16 -34.35
N GLY A 333 -4.69 13.30 -33.63
CA GLY A 333 -4.91 13.43 -32.18
C GLY A 333 -3.61 13.55 -31.36
N HIS A 334 -3.71 14.26 -30.23
CA HIS A 334 -2.58 14.48 -29.32
C HIS A 334 -2.65 13.67 -28.02
N ARG A 335 -3.71 12.85 -27.83
CA ARG A 335 -3.95 12.04 -26.63
C ARG A 335 -4.19 10.58 -27.00
N HIS A 336 -3.79 9.67 -26.12
CA HIS A 336 -3.90 8.22 -26.27
C HIS A 336 -5.29 7.77 -26.78
N ASN A 337 -6.35 8.11 -26.05
CA ASN A 337 -7.73 7.77 -26.40
C ASN A 337 -8.15 8.30 -27.78
N THR A 338 -7.85 9.57 -28.08
CA THR A 338 -8.23 10.22 -29.35
C THR A 338 -7.56 9.53 -30.54
N VAL A 339 -6.26 9.27 -30.45
CA VAL A 339 -5.44 8.67 -31.51
C VAL A 339 -5.87 7.24 -31.80
N ILE A 340 -6.02 6.40 -30.77
CA ILE A 340 -6.52 5.03 -30.94
C ILE A 340 -7.92 5.04 -31.54
N ARG A 341 -8.82 5.91 -31.07
CA ARG A 341 -10.20 5.98 -31.59
C ARG A 341 -10.26 6.43 -33.05
N GLN A 342 -9.43 7.39 -33.47
CA GLN A 342 -9.29 7.78 -34.87
C GLN A 342 -8.79 6.59 -35.73
N PHE A 343 -7.78 5.86 -35.24
CA PHE A 343 -7.27 4.67 -35.92
C PHE A 343 -8.28 3.53 -36.00
N GLN A 344 -9.00 3.22 -34.91
CA GLN A 344 -10.07 2.23 -34.86
C GLN A 344 -11.23 2.58 -35.82
N LYS A 345 -11.53 3.86 -36.04
CA LYS A 345 -12.49 4.31 -37.06
C LYS A 345 -11.99 4.09 -38.49
N TRP A 346 -10.68 4.22 -38.73
CA TRP A 346 -10.09 4.04 -40.06
C TRP A 346 -9.84 2.57 -40.44
N LYS A 347 -9.20 1.80 -39.55
CA LYS A 347 -8.88 0.38 -39.78
C LYS A 347 -9.99 -0.60 -39.38
N GLY A 348 -10.93 -0.18 -38.54
CA GLY A 348 -11.90 -1.04 -37.88
C GLY A 348 -11.35 -1.68 -36.60
N THR A 349 -12.25 -2.05 -35.68
CA THR A 349 -11.90 -2.68 -34.38
C THR A 349 -11.43 -4.14 -34.51
N SER A 350 -11.67 -4.77 -35.67
CA SER A 350 -11.19 -6.12 -36.00
C SER A 350 -9.76 -6.15 -36.55
N TYR A 351 -9.16 -5.00 -36.86
CA TYR A 351 -7.77 -4.92 -37.30
C TYR A 351 -6.83 -5.31 -36.16
N ILE A 352 -5.79 -6.09 -36.47
CA ILE A 352 -4.76 -6.57 -35.53
C ILE A 352 -3.39 -6.32 -36.17
N PRO A 353 -2.48 -5.56 -35.54
CA PRO A 353 -1.11 -5.42 -36.02
C PRO A 353 -0.38 -6.77 -36.15
N GLY A 354 0.58 -6.85 -37.07
CA GLY A 354 1.20 -8.13 -37.46
C GLY A 354 1.96 -8.86 -36.34
N ASN A 355 2.52 -8.12 -35.38
CA ASN A 355 3.41 -8.65 -34.33
C ASN A 355 2.73 -8.88 -32.97
N VAL A 356 1.39 -8.73 -32.90
CA VAL A 356 0.66 -8.84 -31.62
C VAL A 356 0.79 -10.24 -31.02
N HIS A 357 1.28 -10.30 -29.79
CA HIS A 357 1.46 -11.55 -29.06
C HIS A 357 0.14 -12.33 -28.91
N HIS A 358 0.16 -13.64 -29.15
CA HIS A 358 -1.04 -14.48 -29.23
C HIS A 358 -1.95 -14.37 -28.00
N ALA A 359 -1.37 -14.26 -26.80
CA ALA A 359 -2.09 -14.14 -25.53
C ALA A 359 -2.90 -12.84 -25.34
N ILE A 360 -2.58 -11.79 -26.10
CA ILE A 360 -3.31 -10.51 -26.09
C ILE A 360 -4.05 -10.25 -27.40
N ARG A 361 -3.97 -11.14 -28.39
CA ARG A 361 -4.69 -11.00 -29.66
C ARG A 361 -6.21 -10.96 -29.42
N TRP A 362 -6.93 -10.09 -30.14
CA TRP A 362 -8.40 -10.00 -30.07
C TRP A 362 -9.06 -10.71 -31.25
N ASN A 363 -10.34 -11.06 -31.10
CA ASN A 363 -11.16 -11.72 -32.12
C ASN A 363 -12.66 -11.51 -31.82
N GLN A 364 -13.57 -12.10 -32.60
CA GLN A 364 -15.02 -11.94 -32.41
C GLN A 364 -15.55 -12.39 -31.03
N ARG A 365 -14.90 -13.37 -30.38
CA ARG A 365 -15.29 -13.86 -29.04
C ARG A 365 -14.66 -13.04 -27.90
N ASP A 366 -13.64 -12.25 -28.19
CA ASP A 366 -12.90 -11.41 -27.25
C ASP A 366 -12.41 -10.15 -27.97
N PRO A 367 -13.33 -9.21 -28.28
CA PRO A 367 -13.04 -8.05 -29.10
C PRO A 367 -12.28 -6.95 -28.34
N LEU A 368 -11.47 -6.18 -29.06
CA LEU A 368 -11.04 -4.87 -28.61
C LEU A 368 -12.09 -3.85 -29.05
N ASN A 369 -12.98 -3.48 -28.13
CA ASN A 369 -14.06 -2.54 -28.40
C ASN A 369 -13.53 -1.15 -28.79
N MET A 370 -14.35 -0.37 -29.51
CA MET A 370 -14.02 1.01 -29.83
C MET A 370 -13.93 1.81 -28.53
N LEU A 371 -12.87 2.60 -28.36
CA LEU A 371 -12.72 3.44 -27.18
C LEU A 371 -13.85 4.47 -27.09
N LEU A 372 -14.43 4.57 -25.89
CA LEU A 372 -15.44 5.57 -25.57
C LEU A 372 -14.86 6.99 -25.68
N VAL A 373 -15.74 7.95 -25.96
CA VAL A 373 -15.37 9.37 -25.93
C VAL A 373 -15.13 9.76 -24.49
N VAL A 374 -13.89 10.07 -24.13
CA VAL A 374 -13.59 10.74 -22.87
C VAL A 374 -13.66 12.24 -23.13
N THR A 375 -14.67 12.91 -22.58
CA THR A 375 -14.68 14.37 -22.48
C THR A 375 -13.66 14.76 -21.42
N ASP A 376 -12.61 15.46 -21.83
CA ASP A 376 -11.56 15.92 -20.92
C ASP A 376 -12.15 16.83 -19.82
N SER A 377 -11.76 16.59 -18.57
CA SER A 377 -11.97 17.58 -17.50
C SER A 377 -11.21 18.87 -17.85
N PRO A 378 -11.83 20.06 -17.77
CA PRO A 378 -11.16 21.31 -18.11
C PRO A 378 -10.00 21.56 -17.15
N TRP A 379 -8.77 21.56 -17.69
CA TRP A 379 -7.57 21.85 -16.91
C TRP A 379 -7.55 23.34 -16.56
N GLN A 380 -7.77 23.67 -15.30
CA GLN A 380 -7.70 25.05 -14.81
C GLN A 380 -6.39 25.30 -14.08
N ILE A 381 -5.66 26.32 -14.51
CA ILE A 381 -4.54 26.87 -13.74
C ILE A 381 -5.16 27.61 -12.55
N LEU A 382 -4.99 27.07 -11.34
CA LEU A 382 -5.42 27.71 -10.09
C LEU A 382 -4.63 29.02 -9.90
N GLN A 383 -5.19 30.13 -10.35
CA GLN A 383 -4.67 31.46 -10.02
C GLN A 383 -4.71 31.64 -8.50
N LYS A 384 -3.59 32.08 -7.92
CA LYS A 384 -3.54 32.39 -6.49
C LYS A 384 -4.52 33.52 -6.24
N ILE A 385 -5.49 33.29 -5.35
CA ILE A 385 -6.37 34.34 -4.85
C ILE A 385 -5.51 35.36 -4.10
N ASP A 386 -5.32 36.53 -4.71
CA ASP A 386 -4.65 37.65 -4.08
C ASP A 386 -5.49 38.15 -2.90
N LYS A 387 -5.00 37.90 -1.68
CA LYS A 387 -5.59 38.41 -0.45
C LYS A 387 -4.99 39.77 -0.07
N SER A 388 -5.31 40.79 -0.87
CA SER A 388 -5.67 42.10 -0.31
C SER A 388 -7.07 41.94 0.30
N GLU A 389 -7.39 42.17 1.58
CA GLU A 389 -6.71 42.88 2.67
C GLU A 389 -6.84 42.11 4.01
N SER A 390 -6.14 42.45 5.11
CA SER A 390 -4.84 43.14 5.28
C SER A 390 -4.33 42.97 6.72
N LYS A 391 -3.06 43.36 6.92
CA LYS A 391 -2.47 43.93 8.17
C LYS A 391 -0.96 44.14 7.93
N GLN A 392 -0.53 45.40 7.89
CA GLN A 392 0.90 45.78 7.90
C GLN A 392 1.55 45.20 9.19
N PHE A 393 2.78 44.67 9.19
CA PHE A 393 3.99 45.49 9.22
C PHE A 393 5.29 44.66 8.99
N LYS A 394 6.23 45.27 8.23
CA LYS A 394 7.70 45.07 8.22
C LYS A 394 8.27 43.64 8.05
N THR A 395 8.51 43.27 6.79
CA THR A 395 9.64 42.40 6.40
C THR A 395 10.98 43.08 6.72
N LYS A 396 11.88 42.39 7.42
CA LYS A 396 13.32 42.72 7.39
C LYS A 396 13.90 42.22 6.07
N LYS A 397 14.67 43.07 5.37
CA LYS A 397 15.53 42.65 4.27
C LYS A 397 16.64 41.73 4.80
N SER A 398 16.93 40.65 4.10
CA SER A 398 18.26 40.02 4.09
C SER A 398 18.72 39.95 2.64
N ASN A 399 19.85 40.58 2.34
CA ASN A 399 20.35 40.71 0.98
C ASN A 399 20.91 39.38 0.47
N PHE A 400 20.49 38.96 -0.72
CA PHE A 400 21.30 38.14 -1.61
C PHE A 400 21.27 38.80 -2.99
N ALA A 401 22.14 39.81 -3.15
CA ALA A 401 22.61 40.19 -4.47
C ALA A 401 23.63 39.14 -4.95
N ASN A 402 23.87 39.08 -6.26
CA ASN A 402 24.79 38.18 -6.97
C ASN A 402 24.20 36.84 -7.43
N PHE A 403 23.11 36.91 -8.21
CA PHE A 403 22.85 35.92 -9.26
C PHE A 403 22.99 36.61 -10.62
N VAL A 404 24.05 36.29 -11.36
CA VAL A 404 24.27 36.77 -12.74
C VAL A 404 23.89 35.62 -13.67
N PRO A 405 22.82 35.74 -14.47
CA PRO A 405 22.49 34.73 -15.47
C PRO A 405 23.53 34.75 -16.60
N ALA A 406 23.82 33.58 -17.18
CA ALA A 406 24.77 33.45 -18.28
C ALA A 406 24.25 34.09 -19.58
N GLU A 407 25.16 34.69 -20.36
CA GLU A 407 24.86 35.28 -21.67
C GLU A 407 24.19 34.26 -22.59
N GLY A 408 23.18 34.71 -23.34
CA GLY A 408 22.38 33.88 -24.26
C GLY A 408 21.09 33.29 -23.66
N SER A 409 20.82 33.43 -22.36
CA SER A 409 19.56 32.98 -21.76
C SER A 409 18.50 34.11 -21.68
N VAL A 410 17.47 34.04 -22.54
CA VAL A 410 16.34 34.99 -22.55
C VAL A 410 15.17 34.45 -21.71
N PRO A 411 14.76 35.10 -20.61
CA PRO A 411 13.55 34.72 -19.88
C PRO A 411 12.32 35.19 -20.68
N VAL A 412 11.55 34.25 -21.24
CA VAL A 412 10.34 34.58 -22.01
C VAL A 412 9.22 35.00 -21.06
N ILE A 413 9.10 36.31 -20.83
CA ILE A 413 7.91 36.95 -20.24
C ILE A 413 7.04 37.44 -21.39
N LEU A 414 6.00 36.67 -21.75
CA LEU A 414 4.99 37.10 -22.71
C LEU A 414 3.58 37.01 -22.12
N LYS A 415 3.12 38.15 -21.58
CA LYS A 415 1.69 38.46 -21.48
C LYS A 415 1.22 38.95 -22.85
N ARG A 416 0.04 38.49 -23.30
CA ARG A 416 -0.80 39.24 -24.25
C ARG A 416 -2.25 39.25 -23.76
N LYS A 417 -2.95 40.34 -24.08
CA LYS A 417 -4.34 40.69 -23.71
C LYS A 417 -5.29 40.37 -24.89
N LEU A 418 -6.54 40.82 -24.70
CA LEU A 418 -7.57 41.21 -25.69
C LEU A 418 -8.63 40.12 -25.94
N ASP A 419 -9.94 40.39 -25.92
CA ASP A 419 -10.66 41.62 -25.54
C ASP A 419 -12.08 41.31 -24.99
N ASP A 420 -12.74 42.33 -24.43
CA ASP A 420 -14.13 42.31 -23.98
C ASP A 420 -15.13 42.19 -25.16
N ASP A 421 -16.33 41.67 -24.88
CA ASP A 421 -17.54 42.47 -25.07
C ASP A 421 -18.68 41.95 -24.18
N ASP A 422 -19.56 42.87 -23.76
CA ASP A 422 -20.43 42.75 -22.59
C ASP A 422 -21.88 42.37 -22.93
N GLU A 423 -22.60 41.87 -21.91
CA GLU A 423 -23.91 42.39 -21.45
C GLU A 423 -24.93 41.35 -20.93
N ASN A 424 -25.63 41.81 -19.86
CA ASN A 424 -26.98 41.45 -19.41
C ASN A 424 -27.22 40.15 -18.62
N ILE A 425 -26.93 40.26 -17.31
CA ILE A 425 -27.58 39.49 -16.22
C ILE A 425 -28.86 40.20 -15.76
N PRO A 426 -29.96 39.47 -15.49
CA PRO A 426 -30.81 39.80 -14.33
C PRO A 426 -31.11 38.61 -13.41
N VAL A 427 -30.45 38.62 -12.25
CA VAL A 427 -31.00 38.47 -10.89
C VAL A 427 -32.18 37.49 -10.63
N LEU A 428 -31.87 36.43 -9.88
CA LEU A 428 -32.67 35.67 -8.88
C LEU A 428 -34.20 35.50 -9.06
N LYS A 429 -34.67 34.24 -8.93
CA LYS A 429 -35.68 33.88 -7.90
C LYS A 429 -35.80 32.38 -7.57
N LYS A 430 -35.66 32.11 -6.26
CA LYS A 430 -36.33 31.10 -5.40
C LYS A 430 -36.39 29.61 -5.82
N ALA A 431 -35.91 28.77 -4.90
CA ALA A 431 -36.16 27.33 -4.86
C ALA A 431 -37.66 26.99 -4.75
N LYS A 432 -38.06 25.84 -5.31
CA LYS A 432 -39.38 25.22 -5.10
C LYS A 432 -39.28 24.05 -4.11
N THR A 433 -40.11 24.14 -3.09
CA THR A 433 -40.48 23.07 -2.16
C THR A 433 -41.04 21.86 -2.92
N ILE A 434 -40.72 20.63 -2.47
CA ILE A 434 -41.55 19.45 -2.73
C ILE A 434 -42.08 18.97 -1.38
N THR A 435 -43.40 18.94 -1.27
CA THR A 435 -44.16 18.60 -0.07
C THR A 435 -44.13 17.10 0.17
N VAL A 436 -44.00 16.68 1.43
CA VAL A 436 -44.23 15.28 1.84
C VAL A 436 -45.72 15.12 2.14
N THR A 437 -46.40 14.28 1.37
CA THR A 437 -47.68 13.67 1.76
C THR A 437 -47.42 12.24 2.24
N VAL A 438 -48.16 11.85 3.27
CA VAL A 438 -47.96 10.60 4.03
C VAL A 438 -49.14 9.66 3.76
N ASN A 439 -48.85 8.36 3.71
CA ASN A 439 -49.74 7.20 3.48
C ASN A 439 -50.15 6.94 2.02
N ASP A 440 -49.55 5.91 1.41
CA ASP A 440 -50.22 4.60 1.41
C ASP A 440 -49.19 3.44 1.37
N ASP A 441 -49.61 2.24 1.76
CA ASP A 441 -48.73 1.11 2.13
C ASP A 441 -47.96 0.47 0.96
N LEU A 442 -46.64 0.71 0.90
CA LEU A 442 -45.60 -0.27 0.53
C LEU A 442 -44.21 0.33 0.84
N GLY A 443 -43.55 -0.19 1.89
CA GLY A 443 -42.45 0.50 2.58
C GLY A 443 -41.25 0.89 1.72
N GLN A 444 -40.88 2.18 1.77
CA GLN A 444 -39.60 2.67 1.27
C GLN A 444 -38.45 1.99 2.04
N GLY A 445 -37.50 1.42 1.30
CA GLY A 445 -36.31 0.79 1.88
C GLY A 445 -35.37 1.80 2.58
N PRO A 446 -34.31 1.32 3.24
CA PRO A 446 -33.33 2.20 3.87
C PRO A 446 -32.72 3.16 2.85
N LEU A 447 -32.47 4.39 3.29
CA LEU A 447 -31.74 5.38 2.50
C LEU A 447 -30.23 5.04 2.47
N GLY A 448 -29.60 5.33 1.35
CA GLY A 448 -28.15 5.24 1.15
C GLY A 448 -27.56 6.53 0.56
N PHE A 449 -26.29 6.49 0.22
CA PHE A 449 -25.52 7.66 -0.20
C PHE A 449 -25.34 7.65 -1.73
N ILE A 450 -25.43 8.82 -2.37
CA ILE A 450 -25.15 8.95 -3.80
C ILE A 450 -23.63 8.97 -4.01
N TRP A 451 -23.14 8.14 -4.94
CA TRP A 451 -21.70 8.08 -5.23
C TRP A 451 -21.18 9.40 -5.80
N ASP A 452 -20.09 9.87 -5.19
CA ASP A 452 -19.24 10.97 -5.61
C ASP A 452 -18.10 10.39 -6.45
N GLY A 453 -18.23 10.57 -7.76
CA GLY A 453 -17.27 10.11 -8.75
C GLY A 453 -16.02 10.97 -8.89
N GLU A 454 -15.97 12.15 -8.27
CA GLU A 454 -14.74 12.97 -8.23
C GLU A 454 -13.77 12.44 -7.17
N ASN A 455 -14.28 12.00 -6.01
CA ASN A 455 -13.48 11.53 -4.86
C ASN A 455 -13.73 10.06 -4.48
N TYR A 456 -14.21 9.27 -5.45
CA TYR A 456 -14.41 7.81 -5.39
C TYR A 456 -14.96 7.31 -4.06
N SER A 457 -16.18 7.76 -3.74
CA SER A 457 -16.77 7.62 -2.41
C SER A 457 -17.24 6.23 -2.00
N CYS A 458 -17.20 5.23 -2.89
CA CYS A 458 -17.95 3.97 -2.75
C CYS A 458 -17.72 3.22 -1.43
N ALA A 459 -16.48 3.22 -0.90
CA ALA A 459 -16.19 2.63 0.41
C ALA A 459 -16.97 3.32 1.55
N TYR A 460 -17.01 4.67 1.54
CA TYR A 460 -17.78 5.47 2.48
C TYR A 460 -19.28 5.20 2.35
N ASP A 461 -19.80 5.19 1.12
CA ASP A 461 -21.22 5.01 0.84
C ASP A 461 -21.71 3.63 1.33
N ALA A 462 -20.93 2.58 1.02
CA ALA A 462 -21.23 1.21 1.42
C ALA A 462 -21.30 1.03 2.95
N VAL A 463 -20.32 1.57 3.70
CA VAL A 463 -20.27 1.46 5.17
C VAL A 463 -21.26 2.41 5.85
N PHE A 464 -21.36 3.67 5.39
CA PHE A 464 -22.23 4.65 6.02
C PHE A 464 -23.71 4.36 5.80
N THR A 465 -24.09 3.70 4.70
CA THR A 465 -25.46 3.22 4.51
C THR A 465 -25.85 2.19 5.59
N ILE A 466 -24.95 1.26 5.94
CA ILE A 466 -25.18 0.30 7.03
C ILE A 466 -25.30 1.04 8.38
N LEU A 467 -24.40 2.00 8.65
CA LEU A 467 -24.44 2.79 9.89
C LEU A 467 -25.68 3.69 9.99
N LEU A 468 -26.16 4.24 8.87
CA LEU A 468 -27.40 5.01 8.79
C LEU A 468 -28.63 4.14 9.04
N ALA A 469 -28.65 2.91 8.51
CA ALA A 469 -29.71 1.95 8.78
C ALA A 469 -29.73 1.49 10.25
N ILE A 470 -28.57 1.28 10.88
CA ILE A 470 -28.45 1.04 12.32
C ILE A 470 -29.01 2.23 13.10
N TRP A 471 -28.58 3.46 12.76
CA TRP A 471 -28.97 4.67 13.46
C TRP A 471 -30.49 4.93 13.36
N THR A 472 -31.06 4.79 12.16
CA THR A 472 -32.48 5.04 11.88
C THR A 472 -33.42 4.08 12.63
N GLN A 473 -32.97 2.86 12.97
CA GLN A 473 -33.77 1.92 13.79
C GLN A 473 -34.01 2.41 15.23
N ASN A 474 -33.12 3.23 15.78
CA ASN A 474 -33.34 3.89 17.07
C ASN A 474 -32.47 5.17 17.18
N PRO A 475 -32.93 6.31 16.64
CA PRO A 475 -32.13 7.52 16.54
C PRO A 475 -31.67 8.08 17.88
N SER A 476 -32.48 7.99 18.93
CA SER A 476 -32.13 8.51 20.26
C SER A 476 -31.01 7.69 20.90
N LYS A 477 -31.13 6.35 20.87
CA LYS A 477 -30.08 5.43 21.33
C LYS A 477 -28.78 5.60 20.54
N TRP A 478 -28.86 5.50 19.21
CA TRP A 478 -27.66 5.46 18.37
C TRP A 478 -26.97 6.82 18.21
N LYS A 479 -27.69 7.94 18.38
CA LYS A 479 -27.06 9.26 18.50
C LYS A 479 -26.10 9.33 19.70
N THR A 480 -26.49 8.78 20.85
CA THR A 480 -25.64 8.70 22.04
C THR A 480 -24.52 7.67 21.85
N GLN A 481 -24.86 6.43 21.48
CA GLN A 481 -23.86 5.36 21.33
C GLN A 481 -22.76 5.70 20.31
N PHE A 482 -23.09 6.24 19.14
CA PHE A 482 -22.06 6.67 18.17
C PHE A 482 -21.28 7.89 18.65
N LYS A 483 -21.89 8.80 19.43
CA LYS A 483 -21.17 9.94 20.02
C LYS A 483 -20.11 9.48 21.01
N ASP A 484 -20.43 8.46 21.81
CA ASP A 484 -19.58 7.99 22.90
C ASP A 484 -18.42 7.09 22.41
N MET A 485 -18.51 6.53 21.18
CA MET A 485 -17.42 5.73 20.59
C MET A 485 -16.16 6.56 20.32
N ASN A 486 -16.29 7.67 19.59
CA ASN A 486 -15.20 8.62 19.30
C ASN A 486 -15.72 9.89 18.60
N ARG A 487 -14.84 10.88 18.44
CA ARG A 487 -15.13 12.15 17.74
C ARG A 487 -15.64 11.99 16.30
N ILE A 488 -15.19 11.00 15.53
CA ILE A 488 -15.57 10.82 14.12
C ILE A 488 -17.03 10.30 14.04
N MET A 489 -17.35 9.29 14.85
CA MET A 489 -18.70 8.74 14.97
C MET A 489 -19.71 9.75 15.55
N ASN A 490 -19.28 10.62 16.47
CA ASN A 490 -20.08 11.76 16.92
C ASN A 490 -20.46 12.71 15.76
N VAL A 491 -19.52 13.03 14.87
CA VAL A 491 -19.79 13.89 13.70
C VAL A 491 -20.74 13.20 12.70
N LEU A 492 -20.57 11.89 12.49
CA LEU A 492 -21.47 11.08 11.67
C LEU A 492 -22.91 11.10 12.24
N ALA A 493 -23.07 10.79 13.53
CA ALA A 493 -24.36 10.74 14.21
C ALA A 493 -25.05 12.11 14.34
N SER A 494 -24.28 13.17 14.62
CA SER A 494 -24.77 14.54 14.61
C SER A 494 -25.20 14.98 13.21
N GLY A 495 -24.50 14.49 12.18
CA GLY A 495 -24.87 14.65 10.78
C GLY A 495 -26.19 13.95 10.43
N PHE A 496 -26.33 12.68 10.77
CA PHE A 496 -27.58 11.92 10.55
C PHE A 496 -28.77 12.58 11.24
N HIS A 497 -28.58 13.04 12.48
CA HIS A 497 -29.60 13.80 13.19
C HIS A 497 -29.99 15.09 12.46
N ARG A 498 -29.04 15.85 11.93
CA ARG A 498 -29.34 17.04 11.10
C ARG A 498 -30.09 16.69 9.82
N VAL A 499 -29.70 15.62 9.12
CA VAL A 499 -30.41 15.17 7.91
C VAL A 499 -31.84 14.75 8.24
N SER A 500 -32.08 14.05 9.36
CA SER A 500 -33.43 13.72 9.84
C SER A 500 -34.30 14.93 10.20
N GLN A 501 -33.69 16.11 10.38
CA GLN A 501 -34.36 17.40 10.58
C GLN A 501 -34.40 18.26 9.30
N ASN A 502 -34.05 17.68 8.13
CA ASN A 502 -33.91 18.36 6.83
C ASN A 502 -32.85 19.50 6.82
N GLN A 503 -31.84 19.44 7.69
CA GLN A 503 -30.78 20.46 7.86
C GLN A 503 -29.43 20.06 7.23
N GLY A 504 -29.47 19.46 6.04
CA GLY A 504 -28.30 19.05 5.24
C GLY A 504 -28.58 17.80 4.39
N THR A 505 -27.58 17.34 3.64
CA THR A 505 -27.64 16.08 2.87
C THR A 505 -26.74 15.00 3.47
N LEU A 506 -26.99 13.72 3.15
CA LEU A 506 -26.15 12.60 3.57
C LEU A 506 -24.72 12.75 3.06
N GLU A 507 -24.55 13.15 1.81
CA GLU A 507 -23.28 13.42 1.15
C GLU A 507 -22.50 14.49 1.94
N SER A 508 -23.16 15.57 2.36
CA SER A 508 -22.53 16.61 3.20
C SER A 508 -22.09 16.11 4.58
N VAL A 509 -22.64 15.00 5.07
CA VAL A 509 -22.19 14.33 6.32
C VAL A 509 -21.01 13.42 6.02
N ARG A 510 -21.12 12.60 4.96
CA ARG A 510 -20.03 11.76 4.46
C ARG A 510 -18.76 12.55 4.24
N ASP A 511 -18.85 13.69 3.54
CA ASP A 511 -17.68 14.45 3.12
C ASP A 511 -17.01 15.17 4.31
N LYS A 512 -17.77 15.53 5.35
CA LYS A 512 -17.23 15.98 6.64
C LYS A 512 -16.46 14.86 7.35
N VAL A 513 -16.98 13.64 7.33
CA VAL A 513 -16.33 12.48 7.95
C VAL A 513 -15.09 12.04 7.16
N ARG A 514 -15.16 12.02 5.82
CA ARG A 514 -14.00 11.87 4.91
C ARG A 514 -12.92 12.89 5.23
N HIS A 515 -13.29 14.16 5.39
CA HIS A 515 -12.33 15.20 5.73
C HIS A 515 -11.64 14.96 7.09
N LEU A 516 -12.36 14.48 8.10
CA LEU A 516 -11.77 14.12 9.40
C LEU A 516 -10.85 12.89 9.31
N LEU A 517 -11.19 11.93 8.47
CA LEU A 517 -10.37 10.74 8.20
C LEU A 517 -9.09 11.12 7.44
N HIS A 518 -9.19 11.95 6.38
CA HIS A 518 -8.03 12.53 5.68
C HIS A 518 -7.14 13.36 6.62
N GLN A 519 -7.73 14.16 7.53
CA GLN A 519 -6.97 14.88 8.56
C GLN A 519 -6.27 13.97 9.60
N ARG A 520 -6.64 12.68 9.67
CA ARG A 520 -6.07 11.67 10.59
C ARG A 520 -5.02 10.80 9.91
N LYS A 521 -5.30 10.27 8.72
CA LYS A 521 -4.39 9.50 7.86
C LYS A 521 -4.48 10.05 6.41
N PRO A 522 -3.75 11.14 6.06
CA PRO A 522 -3.87 11.77 4.75
C PRO A 522 -3.37 10.88 3.62
N ASP A 523 -2.39 10.01 3.91
CA ASP A 523 -1.79 9.09 2.94
C ASP A 523 -2.68 7.86 2.63
N VAL A 524 -3.75 7.64 3.40
CA VAL A 524 -4.70 6.51 3.26
C VAL A 524 -6.04 6.98 2.72
N PHE A 525 -6.61 8.05 3.28
CA PHE A 525 -7.92 8.59 2.90
C PHE A 525 -7.75 9.76 1.93
N LEU A 526 -7.23 9.47 0.74
CA LEU A 526 -6.95 10.48 -0.28
C LEU A 526 -8.24 11.05 -0.91
N TYR A 527 -8.13 12.23 -1.52
CA TYR A 527 -9.16 12.83 -2.38
C TYR A 527 -8.85 12.54 -3.86
N GLY A 528 -9.81 12.79 -4.75
CA GLY A 528 -9.70 12.42 -6.17
C GLY A 528 -9.99 10.94 -6.43
N HIS A 529 -9.56 10.44 -7.59
CA HIS A 529 -9.79 9.05 -8.06
C HIS A 529 -8.95 7.98 -7.32
N ALA A 530 -8.64 8.19 -6.04
CA ALA A 530 -7.93 7.26 -5.19
C ALA A 530 -8.94 6.41 -4.39
N GLY A 531 -8.87 5.08 -4.54
CA GLY A 531 -9.74 4.17 -3.80
C GLY A 531 -9.45 4.19 -2.30
N THR A 532 -10.51 4.16 -1.48
CA THR A 532 -10.40 4.13 -0.02
C THR A 532 -10.48 2.69 0.51
N PRO A 533 -9.51 2.21 1.31
CA PRO A 533 -9.58 0.89 1.93
C PRO A 533 -10.69 0.84 3.00
N ALA A 534 -11.77 0.11 2.73
CA ALA A 534 -12.94 0.05 3.62
C ALA A 534 -12.64 -0.55 5.01
N ILE A 535 -11.68 -1.48 5.10
CA ILE A 535 -11.22 -2.10 6.36
C ILE A 535 -10.54 -1.06 7.26
N GLU A 536 -9.49 -0.37 6.78
CA GLU A 536 -8.83 0.71 7.54
C GLU A 536 -9.80 1.84 7.89
N MET A 537 -10.77 2.14 7.01
CA MET A 537 -11.82 3.09 7.31
C MET A 537 -12.68 2.64 8.50
N ALA A 538 -13.13 1.38 8.50
CA ALA A 538 -13.87 0.79 9.61
C ALA A 538 -13.06 0.80 10.92
N GLU A 539 -11.75 0.56 10.87
CA GLU A 539 -10.88 0.68 12.05
C GLU A 539 -10.84 2.11 12.59
N GLN A 540 -10.75 3.13 11.75
CA GLN A 540 -10.77 4.52 12.23
C GLN A 540 -12.14 4.96 12.75
N LEU A 541 -13.23 4.40 12.21
CA LEU A 541 -14.60 4.64 12.65
C LEU A 541 -14.91 3.93 13.97
N PHE A 542 -14.45 2.70 14.16
CA PHE A 542 -14.76 1.88 15.33
C PHE A 542 -13.63 1.79 16.36
N ARG A 543 -12.63 2.68 16.25
CA ARG A 543 -11.62 2.89 17.29
C ARG A 543 -12.20 3.68 18.46
N SER A 544 -12.07 3.13 19.66
CA SER A 544 -12.28 3.82 20.93
C SER A 544 -11.06 4.68 21.28
N ASP A 545 -11.29 5.76 22.03
CA ASP A 545 -10.23 6.55 22.66
C ASP A 545 -9.76 5.93 24.00
N GLN A 546 -10.38 4.82 24.44
CA GLN A 546 -10.00 3.99 25.59
C GLN A 546 -9.72 2.54 25.15
N VAL A 547 -9.05 1.77 26.01
CA VAL A 547 -8.98 0.31 25.87
C VAL A 547 -10.40 -0.27 25.96
N ILE A 548 -10.74 -1.22 25.08
CA ILE A 548 -12.04 -1.90 25.10
C ILE A 548 -11.93 -3.38 25.41
N ALA A 549 -10.79 -4.00 25.12
CA ALA A 549 -10.50 -5.38 25.45
C ALA A 549 -9.01 -5.60 25.70
N SER A 550 -8.70 -6.55 26.57
CA SER A 550 -7.34 -6.84 27.02
C SER A 550 -7.07 -8.34 26.89
N SER A 551 -5.86 -8.70 26.46
CA SER A 551 -5.47 -10.12 26.29
C SER A 551 -4.82 -10.70 27.55
N TRP A 552 -5.36 -11.83 28.00
CA TRP A 552 -4.93 -12.57 29.17
C TRP A 552 -4.34 -13.92 28.74
N LEU A 553 -3.44 -14.46 29.55
CA LEU A 553 -3.22 -15.90 29.61
C LEU A 553 -4.01 -16.46 30.78
N LYS A 554 -4.62 -17.63 30.61
CA LYS A 554 -5.26 -18.37 31.70
C LYS A 554 -4.82 -19.83 31.65
N CYS A 555 -4.36 -20.37 32.77
CA CYS A 555 -4.08 -21.80 32.86
C CYS A 555 -5.38 -22.61 32.79
N VAL A 556 -5.38 -23.68 31.99
CA VAL A 556 -6.46 -24.66 31.90
C VAL A 556 -6.64 -25.38 33.24
N ASP A 557 -5.53 -25.72 33.91
CA ASP A 557 -5.53 -26.58 35.08
C ASP A 557 -5.72 -25.80 36.38
N CYS A 558 -4.76 -24.93 36.76
CA CYS A 558 -4.80 -24.19 38.03
C CYS A 558 -5.60 -22.87 37.97
N LYS A 559 -6.18 -22.52 36.81
CA LYS A 559 -6.99 -21.31 36.55
C LYS A 559 -6.31 -19.95 36.73
N GLU A 560 -5.06 -19.92 37.20
CA GLU A 560 -4.22 -18.72 37.32
C GLU A 560 -4.19 -17.92 36.01
N SER A 561 -4.25 -16.60 36.09
CA SER A 561 -4.29 -15.74 34.90
C SER A 561 -3.39 -14.51 34.99
N ASP A 562 -2.65 -14.28 33.92
CA ASP A 562 -1.65 -13.22 33.77
C ASP A 562 -2.07 -12.26 32.64
N ASN A 563 -2.01 -10.95 32.87
CA ASN A 563 -2.42 -9.94 31.89
C ASN A 563 -1.22 -9.61 30.97
N ARG A 564 -1.40 -9.74 29.65
CA ARG A 564 -0.33 -9.41 28.69
C ARG A 564 -0.20 -7.92 28.36
N ASN A 565 -1.10 -7.05 28.85
CA ASN A 565 -1.18 -5.62 28.47
C ASN A 565 -1.18 -5.42 26.94
N ALA A 566 -1.90 -6.29 26.23
CA ALA A 566 -2.16 -6.17 24.80
C ALA A 566 -3.55 -5.54 24.64
N ASP A 567 -3.56 -4.22 24.63
CA ASP A 567 -4.75 -3.39 24.75
C ASP A 567 -5.42 -3.14 23.38
N LEU A 568 -6.54 -3.79 23.13
CA LEU A 568 -7.34 -3.58 21.93
C LEU A 568 -8.18 -2.30 22.08
N GLN A 569 -7.99 -1.38 21.12
CA GLN A 569 -8.73 -0.11 21.03
C GLN A 569 -9.74 -0.07 19.87
N THR A 570 -9.98 -1.16 19.14
CA THR A 570 -10.85 -1.18 17.95
C THR A 570 -11.90 -2.29 18.02
N CYS A 571 -13.15 -1.97 17.64
CA CYS A 571 -14.23 -2.96 17.50
C CYS A 571 -14.18 -3.72 16.16
N VAL A 572 -13.09 -3.58 15.39
CA VAL A 572 -12.82 -4.38 14.18
C VAL A 572 -12.00 -5.61 14.54
N ILE A 573 -12.51 -6.79 14.22
CA ILE A 573 -11.85 -8.08 14.42
C ILE A 573 -11.40 -8.63 13.07
N HIS A 574 -10.11 -8.91 12.92
CA HIS A 574 -9.53 -9.48 11.69
C HIS A 574 -9.67 -11.01 11.66
N CYS A 575 -10.23 -11.56 10.58
CA CYS A 575 -10.38 -13.01 10.39
C CYS A 575 -9.29 -13.62 9.46
N SER A 576 -8.10 -13.02 9.41
CA SER A 576 -6.96 -13.39 8.54
C SER A 576 -6.52 -14.87 8.63
N ASP A 577 -6.72 -15.51 9.78
CA ASP A 577 -6.23 -16.87 10.08
C ASP A 577 -7.35 -17.93 9.99
N ALA A 578 -8.53 -17.56 9.49
CA ALA A 578 -9.79 -18.24 9.72
C ALA A 578 -10.31 -19.02 8.50
N ILE A 579 -9.59 -20.05 8.05
CA ILE A 579 -9.97 -20.88 6.90
C ILE A 579 -11.23 -21.72 7.22
N ASN A 580 -12.19 -21.74 6.27
CA ASN A 580 -13.39 -22.59 6.28
C ASN A 580 -14.19 -22.52 7.60
N CYS A 581 -14.48 -21.32 8.10
CA CYS A 581 -15.27 -21.17 9.32
C CYS A 581 -16.23 -19.99 9.28
N THR A 582 -17.22 -20.01 10.16
CA THR A 582 -18.20 -18.93 10.28
C THR A 582 -17.62 -17.73 11.04
N ILE A 583 -18.18 -16.53 10.86
CA ILE A 583 -17.82 -15.35 11.68
C ILE A 583 -17.96 -15.63 13.19
N ALA A 584 -18.97 -16.40 13.62
CA ALA A 584 -19.12 -16.83 15.01
C ALA A 584 -17.94 -17.68 15.51
N MET A 585 -17.36 -18.55 14.65
CA MET A 585 -16.17 -19.33 14.96
C MET A 585 -14.89 -18.48 14.94
N CYS A 586 -14.78 -17.52 14.01
CA CYS A 586 -13.68 -16.53 14.01
C CYS A 586 -13.67 -15.75 15.34
N LEU A 587 -14.85 -15.28 15.78
CA LEU A 587 -15.02 -14.63 17.08
C LEU A 587 -14.60 -15.54 18.24
N GLN A 588 -15.09 -16.79 18.30
CA GLN A 588 -14.70 -17.74 19.36
C GLN A 588 -13.18 -17.96 19.42
N LYS A 589 -12.53 -18.19 18.28
CA LYS A 589 -11.06 -18.35 18.20
C LYS A 589 -10.28 -17.11 18.65
N LYS A 590 -10.76 -15.89 18.34
CA LYS A 590 -10.12 -14.65 18.83
C LYS A 590 -10.36 -14.41 20.33
N PHE A 591 -11.38 -15.03 20.92
CA PHE A 591 -11.71 -14.91 22.35
C PHE A 591 -11.05 -15.97 23.21
N ILE A 592 -10.85 -17.19 22.70
CA ILE A 592 -10.13 -18.27 23.37
C ILE A 592 -9.33 -19.04 22.30
N ASP A 593 -8.00 -19.01 22.41
CA ASP A 593 -7.09 -19.83 21.61
C ASP A 593 -6.07 -20.55 22.50
N ARG A 594 -5.75 -21.81 22.21
CA ARG A 594 -4.83 -22.59 23.05
C ARG A 594 -3.39 -22.34 22.63
N HIS A 595 -2.58 -21.79 23.54
CA HIS A 595 -1.23 -21.34 23.19
C HIS A 595 -0.26 -22.53 23.00
N PRO A 596 0.18 -22.86 21.76
CA PRO A 596 0.72 -24.19 21.43
C PRO A 596 2.11 -24.50 22.02
N ARG A 597 2.76 -23.54 22.67
CA ARG A 597 4.15 -23.66 23.18
C ARG A 597 4.39 -23.11 24.59
N ARG A 598 3.39 -22.47 25.22
CA ARG A 598 3.58 -21.83 26.54
C ARG A 598 2.89 -22.71 27.58
N ARG A 599 3.54 -22.91 28.72
CA ARG A 599 3.00 -23.64 29.86
C ARG A 599 2.79 -22.66 31.01
N CYS A 600 1.94 -23.03 31.97
CA CYS A 600 1.71 -22.24 33.18
C CYS A 600 2.98 -22.18 34.03
N THR A 601 3.33 -21.00 34.53
CA THR A 601 4.47 -20.79 35.42
C THR A 601 4.32 -21.44 36.79
N HIS A 602 3.09 -21.77 37.21
CA HIS A 602 2.79 -22.34 38.53
C HIS A 602 2.68 -23.87 38.52
N CYS A 603 1.96 -24.45 37.55
CA CYS A 603 1.71 -25.90 37.49
C CYS A 603 2.28 -26.61 36.24
N ASN A 604 2.97 -25.88 35.35
CA ASN A 604 3.40 -26.37 34.03
C ASN A 604 2.27 -26.88 33.10
N GLY A 605 1.01 -26.59 33.45
CA GLY A 605 -0.20 -26.94 32.71
C GLY A 605 -0.37 -26.19 31.40
N GLU A 606 -1.43 -26.51 30.65
CA GLU A 606 -1.78 -25.79 29.43
C GLU A 606 -2.29 -24.37 29.73
N VAL A 607 -2.06 -23.44 28.79
CA VAL A 607 -2.57 -22.06 28.91
C VAL A 607 -3.32 -21.68 27.64
N ASP A 608 -4.52 -21.17 27.83
CA ASP A 608 -5.31 -20.53 26.78
C ASP A 608 -5.02 -19.02 26.80
N GLN A 609 -4.87 -18.42 25.63
CA GLN A 609 -4.91 -16.98 25.44
C GLN A 609 -6.38 -16.56 25.34
N ILE A 610 -6.81 -15.66 26.22
CA ILE A 610 -8.20 -15.21 26.34
C ILE A 610 -8.28 -13.71 26.11
N THR A 611 -9.09 -13.28 25.16
CA THR A 611 -9.44 -11.86 25.00
C THR A 611 -10.67 -11.57 25.85
N ARG A 612 -10.61 -10.54 26.71
CA ARG A 612 -11.77 -10.10 27.51
C ARG A 612 -12.09 -8.65 27.19
N PHE A 613 -13.35 -8.35 26.89
CA PHE A 613 -13.81 -6.97 26.83
C PHE A 613 -13.82 -6.37 28.23
N GLU A 614 -13.22 -5.19 28.40
CA GLU A 614 -13.40 -4.33 29.56
C GLU A 614 -14.74 -3.57 29.45
N THR A 615 -15.22 -3.35 28.23
CA THR A 615 -16.57 -2.89 27.94
C THR A 615 -17.02 -3.46 26.60
N VAL A 616 -18.06 -4.31 26.60
CA VAL A 616 -18.54 -4.97 25.37
C VAL A 616 -19.15 -3.93 24.41
N PRO A 617 -18.57 -3.72 23.21
CA PRO A 617 -19.01 -2.67 22.30
C PRO A 617 -20.39 -2.95 21.72
N LYS A 618 -21.15 -1.90 21.38
CA LYS A 618 -22.51 -2.04 20.83
C LYS A 618 -22.54 -2.37 19.33
N VAL A 619 -21.44 -2.11 18.62
CA VAL A 619 -21.20 -2.48 17.22
C VAL A 619 -19.90 -3.27 17.16
N LEU A 620 -19.90 -4.34 16.38
CA LEU A 620 -18.71 -5.11 16.02
C LEU A 620 -18.62 -5.21 14.51
N ALA A 621 -17.41 -5.10 13.99
CA ALA A 621 -17.13 -5.32 12.58
C ALA A 621 -16.07 -6.41 12.42
N PHE A 622 -16.17 -7.19 11.35
CA PHE A 622 -15.22 -8.25 11.02
C PHE A 622 -14.60 -7.96 9.67
N ALA A 623 -13.28 -7.78 9.66
CA ALA A 623 -12.48 -7.64 8.47
C ALA A 623 -12.18 -9.03 7.90
N VAL A 624 -12.48 -9.23 6.63
CA VAL A 624 -12.40 -10.52 5.95
C VAL A 624 -11.57 -10.35 4.68
N ASP A 625 -10.38 -10.95 4.68
CA ASP A 625 -9.43 -10.90 3.56
C ASP A 625 -9.52 -12.13 2.64
N ASP A 626 -10.27 -13.16 3.05
CA ASP A 626 -10.40 -14.46 2.37
C ASP A 626 -11.88 -14.86 2.25
N ALA A 627 -12.29 -15.33 1.06
CA ALA A 627 -13.67 -15.71 0.76
C ALA A 627 -14.13 -17.03 1.41
N SER A 628 -13.26 -17.74 2.15
CA SER A 628 -13.58 -18.97 2.89
C SER A 628 -14.24 -18.75 4.26
N VAL A 629 -14.50 -17.50 4.66
CA VAL A 629 -15.22 -17.15 5.89
C VAL A 629 -16.71 -16.94 5.61
N THR A 630 -17.60 -17.69 6.26
CA THR A 630 -19.05 -17.55 6.03
C THR A 630 -19.76 -16.64 7.05
N VAL A 631 -20.72 -15.85 6.56
CA VAL A 631 -21.40 -14.82 7.36
C VAL A 631 -22.45 -15.41 8.29
N SER A 632 -22.18 -15.39 9.61
CA SER A 632 -23.17 -15.76 10.62
C SER A 632 -24.31 -14.73 10.69
N LYS A 633 -25.59 -15.14 10.63
CA LYS A 633 -26.73 -14.20 10.72
C LYS A 633 -26.87 -13.53 12.10
N LYS A 634 -26.30 -14.15 13.14
CA LYS A 634 -26.18 -13.66 14.52
C LYS A 634 -24.84 -14.14 15.10
N ILE A 635 -24.32 -13.41 16.07
CA ILE A 635 -23.17 -13.81 16.90
C ILE A 635 -23.50 -13.52 18.38
N SER A 636 -22.84 -14.22 19.30
CA SER A 636 -23.06 -14.06 20.74
C SER A 636 -21.73 -13.91 21.48
N ILE A 637 -21.71 -13.04 22.48
CA ILE A 637 -20.60 -12.85 23.42
C ILE A 637 -21.14 -13.08 24.82
N TYR A 638 -20.41 -13.81 25.65
CA TYR A 638 -20.73 -14.01 27.06
C TYR A 638 -19.94 -13.02 27.91
N ASP A 639 -20.66 -12.27 28.73
CA ASP A 639 -20.12 -11.32 29.71
C ASP A 639 -20.60 -11.76 31.11
N GLY A 640 -19.74 -12.51 31.80
CA GLY A 640 -20.16 -13.33 32.95
C GLY A 640 -21.27 -14.32 32.55
N GLU A 641 -22.40 -14.25 33.25
CA GLU A 641 -23.59 -15.05 32.96
C GLU A 641 -24.48 -14.45 31.84
N THR A 642 -24.19 -13.22 31.39
CA THR A 642 -25.02 -12.50 30.42
C THR A 642 -24.63 -12.84 28.99
N CYS A 643 -25.55 -13.43 28.21
CA CYS A 643 -25.36 -13.68 26.78
C CYS A 643 -25.82 -12.47 25.94
N LEU A 644 -24.86 -11.71 25.40
CA LEU A 644 -25.10 -10.55 24.53
C LEU A 644 -25.16 -10.99 23.07
N VAL A 645 -26.37 -10.96 22.49
CA VAL A 645 -26.61 -11.33 21.09
C VAL A 645 -26.54 -10.12 20.16
N PHE A 646 -25.69 -10.22 19.14
CA PHE A 646 -25.60 -9.24 18.06
C PHE A 646 -26.24 -9.82 16.79
N LYS A 647 -26.97 -8.99 16.06
CA LYS A 647 -27.59 -9.34 14.78
C LYS A 647 -26.79 -8.75 13.62
N LEU A 648 -26.74 -9.46 12.50
CA LEU A 648 -26.18 -8.94 11.25
C LEU A 648 -26.92 -7.65 10.85
N LYS A 649 -26.17 -6.59 10.55
CA LYS A 649 -26.69 -5.28 10.11
C LYS A 649 -26.28 -4.93 8.69
N GLY A 650 -25.16 -5.45 8.23
CA GLY A 650 -24.83 -5.40 6.81
C GLY A 650 -23.53 -6.09 6.46
N VAL A 651 -23.32 -6.23 5.15
CA VAL A 651 -22.16 -6.84 4.53
C VAL A 651 -21.66 -5.90 3.44
N VAL A 652 -20.36 -5.61 3.42
CA VAL A 652 -19.69 -4.84 2.37
C VAL A 652 -18.90 -5.80 1.49
N TYR A 653 -19.07 -5.65 0.18
CA TYR A 653 -18.41 -6.45 -0.85
C TYR A 653 -17.48 -5.57 -1.68
N ALA A 654 -16.33 -6.12 -2.05
CA ALA A 654 -15.27 -5.46 -2.81
C ALA A 654 -14.99 -6.20 -4.12
N GLY A 655 -14.73 -5.45 -5.19
CA GLY A 655 -14.23 -5.99 -6.46
C GLY A 655 -14.28 -4.92 -7.56
N ASP A 656 -13.47 -5.06 -8.59
CA ASP A 656 -13.39 -4.10 -9.72
C ASP A 656 -13.12 -2.65 -9.28
N PHE A 657 -12.36 -2.45 -8.20
CA PHE A 657 -12.09 -1.16 -7.57
C PHE A 657 -13.34 -0.41 -7.05
N HIS A 658 -14.45 -1.13 -6.85
CA HIS A 658 -15.72 -0.60 -6.37
C HIS A 658 -16.23 -1.37 -5.13
N TYR A 659 -16.96 -0.67 -4.26
CA TYR A 659 -17.58 -1.21 -3.06
C TYR A 659 -19.10 -1.08 -3.12
N ILE A 660 -19.79 -2.16 -2.78
CA ILE A 660 -21.25 -2.22 -2.63
C ILE A 660 -21.60 -2.80 -1.25
N SER A 661 -22.82 -2.59 -0.76
CA SER A 661 -23.25 -3.22 0.49
C SER A 661 -24.64 -3.82 0.44
N ARG A 662 -24.84 -4.87 1.24
CA ARG A 662 -26.16 -5.37 1.63
C ARG A 662 -26.48 -4.92 3.03
N VAL A 663 -27.65 -4.33 3.21
CA VAL A 663 -28.12 -3.71 4.44
C VAL A 663 -29.25 -4.57 5.01
N CYS A 664 -29.14 -4.95 6.28
CA CYS A 664 -30.09 -5.84 6.96
C CYS A 664 -30.96 -5.03 7.95
N VAL A 665 -32.22 -4.81 7.58
CA VAL A 665 -33.23 -4.08 8.38
C VAL A 665 -34.41 -5.00 8.62
N ASP A 666 -34.73 -5.24 9.89
CA ASP A 666 -35.89 -6.04 10.35
C ASP A 666 -36.06 -7.42 9.68
N GLY A 667 -34.93 -8.05 9.35
CA GLY A 667 -34.89 -9.37 8.71
C GLY A 667 -35.05 -9.33 7.19
N VAL A 668 -35.05 -8.15 6.58
CA VAL A 668 -35.03 -7.92 5.12
C VAL A 668 -33.63 -7.45 4.69
N VAL A 669 -33.20 -7.91 3.52
CA VAL A 669 -31.93 -7.56 2.87
C VAL A 669 -32.18 -6.58 1.73
N TRP A 670 -31.41 -5.51 1.72
CA TRP A 670 -31.46 -4.45 0.71
C TRP A 670 -30.06 -4.21 0.14
N LEU A 671 -29.93 -4.24 -1.19
CA LEU A 671 -28.70 -3.92 -1.91
C LEU A 671 -28.55 -2.40 -2.06
N HIS A 672 -27.37 -1.88 -1.73
CA HIS A 672 -26.97 -0.51 -2.00
C HIS A 672 -25.71 -0.48 -2.86
N ASP A 673 -25.79 0.24 -3.97
CA ASP A 673 -24.67 0.64 -4.80
C ASP A 673 -24.86 2.13 -5.12
N GLY A 674 -24.04 2.99 -4.53
CA GLY A 674 -24.16 4.45 -4.70
C GLY A 674 -24.09 4.92 -6.16
N MET A 675 -23.51 4.11 -7.07
CA MET A 675 -23.48 4.40 -8.52
C MET A 675 -24.79 4.00 -9.22
N VAL A 676 -25.36 2.84 -8.85
CA VAL A 676 -26.47 2.21 -9.60
C VAL A 676 -27.83 2.42 -8.94
N THR A 677 -27.92 2.29 -7.62
CA THR A 677 -29.17 2.50 -6.86
C THR A 677 -29.30 3.93 -6.31
N GLY A 678 -28.20 4.70 -6.31
CA GLY A 678 -28.15 6.07 -5.81
C GLY A 678 -28.60 6.14 -4.34
N LYS A 679 -29.41 7.14 -4.00
CA LYS A 679 -29.92 7.35 -2.63
C LYS A 679 -30.82 6.23 -2.08
N ASN A 680 -31.29 5.32 -2.92
CA ASN A 680 -32.21 4.25 -2.54
C ASN A 680 -31.45 2.92 -2.38
N CYS A 681 -31.99 2.00 -1.58
CA CYS A 681 -31.55 0.60 -1.58
C CYS A 681 -32.60 -0.28 -2.29
N LYS A 682 -32.14 -1.25 -3.08
CA LYS A 682 -32.99 -2.21 -3.81
C LYS A 682 -33.32 -3.40 -2.93
N TYR A 683 -34.61 -3.76 -2.81
CA TYR A 683 -35.03 -4.98 -2.11
C TYR A 683 -34.46 -6.23 -2.78
N GLU A 684 -33.92 -7.17 -1.99
CA GLU A 684 -33.47 -8.48 -2.49
C GLU A 684 -34.17 -9.68 -1.82
N GLY A 685 -34.74 -9.54 -0.61
CA GLY A 685 -35.49 -10.63 0.04
C GLY A 685 -35.41 -10.65 1.56
N LYS A 686 -35.93 -11.71 2.18
CA LYS A 686 -35.79 -11.96 3.62
C LYS A 686 -34.43 -12.61 3.92
N LEU A 687 -33.71 -12.11 4.92
CA LEU A 687 -32.41 -12.63 5.38
C LEU A 687 -32.46 -14.13 5.77
N SER A 688 -33.63 -14.65 6.12
CA SER A 688 -33.83 -16.09 6.35
C SER A 688 -33.54 -16.93 5.10
N ALA A 689 -33.85 -16.43 3.91
CA ALA A 689 -33.72 -17.15 2.63
C ALA A 689 -32.30 -17.18 2.05
N PHE A 690 -31.43 -16.24 2.46
CA PHE A 690 -30.04 -16.19 2.00
C PHE A 690 -29.23 -17.33 2.62
N ASN A 691 -28.52 -18.12 1.82
CA ASN A 691 -27.55 -19.10 2.28
C ASN A 691 -26.15 -18.47 2.49
N ASP A 692 -25.19 -19.27 2.96
CA ASP A 692 -23.83 -18.82 3.26
C ASP A 692 -23.07 -18.32 2.01
N SER A 693 -23.28 -18.94 0.85
CA SER A 693 -22.70 -18.50 -0.44
C SER A 693 -23.30 -17.16 -0.88
N ASP A 694 -24.62 -16.99 -0.72
CA ASP A 694 -25.33 -15.75 -1.07
C ASP A 694 -24.81 -14.55 -0.27
N LEU A 695 -24.40 -14.74 0.99
CA LEU A 695 -23.84 -13.67 1.83
C LEU A 695 -22.32 -13.50 1.67
N SER A 696 -21.64 -14.42 0.98
CA SER A 696 -20.18 -14.35 0.75
C SER A 696 -19.83 -13.65 -0.56
N THR A 697 -20.77 -13.56 -1.51
CA THR A 697 -20.59 -12.85 -2.79
C THR A 697 -21.83 -12.04 -3.20
N CYS A 698 -21.62 -10.94 -3.92
CA CYS A 698 -22.69 -10.11 -4.47
C CYS A 698 -22.22 -9.45 -5.78
N ASN A 699 -22.96 -9.61 -6.89
CA ASN A 699 -22.66 -9.00 -8.19
C ASN A 699 -21.19 -9.13 -8.64
N GLY A 700 -20.61 -10.33 -8.49
CA GLY A 700 -19.20 -10.62 -8.82
C GLY A 700 -18.16 -10.12 -7.80
N LYS A 701 -18.59 -9.44 -6.74
CA LYS A 701 -17.74 -8.90 -5.67
C LYS A 701 -17.73 -9.84 -4.46
N VAL A 702 -16.59 -9.91 -3.79
CA VAL A 702 -16.37 -10.80 -2.64
C VAL A 702 -16.58 -10.05 -1.33
N LEU A 703 -16.99 -10.76 -0.29
CA LEU A 703 -17.05 -10.27 1.08
C LEU A 703 -15.73 -9.59 1.51
N SER A 704 -15.83 -8.43 2.17
CA SER A 704 -14.68 -7.67 2.70
C SER A 704 -14.89 -7.19 4.15
N LEU A 705 -16.10 -6.78 4.52
CA LEU A 705 -16.42 -6.34 5.89
C LEU A 705 -17.83 -6.78 6.29
N VAL A 706 -17.99 -7.37 7.47
CA VAL A 706 -19.31 -7.69 8.06
C VAL A 706 -19.56 -6.81 9.27
N ILE A 707 -20.76 -6.22 9.40
CA ILE A 707 -21.11 -5.34 10.53
C ILE A 707 -22.30 -5.93 11.31
N TYR A 708 -22.13 -5.99 12.63
CA TYR A 708 -23.11 -6.47 13.60
C TYR A 708 -23.41 -5.40 14.65
N SER A 709 -24.62 -5.41 15.21
CA SER A 709 -24.92 -4.63 16.41
C SER A 709 -25.78 -5.40 17.40
N GLN A 710 -25.71 -5.00 18.67
CA GLN A 710 -26.71 -5.36 19.68
C GLN A 710 -28.10 -4.83 19.28
N LYS A 711 -29.17 -5.45 19.80
CA LYS A 711 -30.55 -4.92 19.70
C LYS A 711 -30.63 -3.59 20.44
#